data_AF-A0A9P5WPP5-F1
#
_entry.id   AF-A0A9P5WPP5-F1
#
_cell.length_a   1.000
_cell.length_b   1.000
_cell.length_c   1.000
_cell.angle_alpha   90.00
_cell.angle_beta   90.00
_cell.angle_gamma   90.00
#
_symmetry.space_group_name_H-M   'P 1'
#
loop_
_entity.id
_entity.type
_entity.pdbx_description
1 polymer ?
#
loop_
_entity_poly.entity_id
_entity_poly.type
_entity_poly.pdbx_seq_one_letter_code
_entity_poly.pdbx_strand_id
1 'polypeptide(L)'
;MAAHSKDLPKQINSVLDAVHTQKSGSSRPLPAMALVGFVAIVVGRYLSNKQSKQKAAAAAASKASTEGSSAALPSDKAVRAIKHTSQAVIERNRKYFPPSKVAAMGSSASSAKSSVKVGVNKEFFRQIEAIFKILIPRLHCKETFILVLHTTFLVLRTYLSVVVARLDGAIVKDLIAGNGKGFIRGLGYWFAIALPATYTNSMIRYLQSKLSIAFRTRLTRYVHDLYLNDKITYYKVLNLDDRIEGVDQYITTDIAKFCDSLAGLYSNLGKPLLDTIIFNYQLMRSIGLSGMGGLTVSYVITAFLLRAVTPAFGKLAAVEAKLEGDFRSAHTRLITNAEEIAFYNGAELEHSILTKTYKRLIRHINSIYKIRIAYNMFEDFIIKYCWSAVGLTLCALPVFFPALGGVDSIKDVASGDKVGFITSKRLMMSLADAGGRMMYSYKEMSELAGSTLRVYNLISVLHQLEAGNFEGASSNEESTDSTEERYTLNDIRGILEYGYEGIKFVDVPIVTPSPGNANGGEELVRHLNVDVKPGDHLLVTGPNGVGKTSFARIVSGLWPVFRGQVQRPNPKDIFYIPQRPYLSIGSLRDQVIYPHSHADMIKAGRTDAELMEILKHVHLAYIPDREGGWNTIKEWKDVFSGGEKQRFTGDHGHWEFSTIGTPEERQSLEKEMASLQARLDEVDELKRRHAEIQKELEVGLNAGPQDGTKVQKRGLF
;
A
#
# COMPACT_ATOMS: atom_id res chain seq x y z
N MET A 1 -33.19 2.92 -1.82
CA MET A 1 -33.82 1.60 -2.05
C MET A 1 -34.97 1.37 -1.07
N ALA A 2 -35.90 2.32 -0.91
CA ALA A 2 -36.96 2.23 0.13
C ALA A 2 -38.39 2.43 -0.39
N ALA A 3 -38.63 2.46 -1.71
CA ALA A 3 -39.95 2.81 -2.27
C ALA A 3 -40.76 1.64 -2.88
N HIS A 4 -40.22 0.42 -2.99
CA HIS A 4 -40.89 -0.68 -3.71
C HIS A 4 -41.20 -1.94 -2.89
N SER A 5 -41.19 -1.88 -1.54
CA SER A 5 -41.42 -3.07 -0.71
C SER A 5 -42.90 -3.38 -0.38
N LYS A 6 -43.88 -2.63 -0.91
CA LYS A 6 -45.30 -2.81 -0.52
C LYS A 6 -46.02 -3.96 -1.24
N ASP A 7 -45.55 -4.40 -2.41
CA ASP A 7 -46.23 -5.46 -3.20
C ASP A 7 -45.58 -6.84 -3.13
N LEU A 8 -44.34 -6.92 -2.62
CA LEU A 8 -43.61 -8.18 -2.51
C LEU A 8 -44.26 -9.21 -1.55
N PRO A 9 -44.83 -8.82 -0.38
CA PRO A 9 -45.45 -9.77 0.53
C PRO A 9 -46.75 -10.39 -0.02
N LYS A 10 -47.54 -9.62 -0.78
CA LYS A 10 -48.79 -10.10 -1.38
C LYS A 10 -48.54 -11.09 -2.54
N GLN A 11 -47.46 -10.88 -3.30
CA GLN A 11 -47.06 -11.78 -4.39
C GLN A 11 -46.37 -13.07 -3.90
N ILE A 12 -45.68 -13.02 -2.75
CA ILE A 12 -45.09 -14.20 -2.12
C ILE A 12 -46.20 -15.10 -1.54
N ASN A 13 -47.24 -14.52 -0.92
CA ASN A 13 -48.37 -15.28 -0.39
C ASN A 13 -49.20 -15.96 -1.49
N SER A 14 -49.39 -15.33 -2.66
CA SER A 14 -50.11 -15.99 -3.76
C SER A 14 -49.35 -17.17 -4.39
N VAL A 15 -48.02 -17.20 -4.24
CA VAL A 15 -47.17 -18.32 -4.68
C VAL A 15 -47.13 -19.43 -3.63
N LEU A 16 -47.17 -19.09 -2.34
CA LEU A 16 -47.27 -20.07 -1.24
C LEU A 16 -48.65 -20.76 -1.19
N ASP A 17 -49.73 -20.03 -1.47
CA ASP A 17 -51.09 -20.62 -1.54
C ASP A 17 -51.25 -21.56 -2.75
N ALA A 18 -50.53 -21.30 -3.85
CA ALA A 18 -50.47 -22.18 -5.01
C ALA A 18 -49.63 -23.45 -4.78
N VAL A 19 -48.75 -23.44 -3.77
CA VAL A 19 -47.92 -24.60 -3.38
C VAL A 19 -48.63 -25.48 -2.35
N HIS A 20 -49.55 -24.93 -1.54
CA HIS A 20 -50.26 -25.69 -0.51
C HIS A 20 -51.49 -26.48 -0.99
N THR A 21 -51.98 -26.25 -2.22
CA THR A 21 -53.27 -26.80 -2.71
C THR A 21 -53.18 -28.02 -3.64
N GLN A 22 -52.10 -28.81 -3.63
CA GLN A 22 -52.01 -30.03 -4.45
C GLN A 22 -51.80 -31.32 -3.66
N LYS A 23 -52.92 -31.95 -3.28
CA LYS A 23 -53.02 -33.38 -2.94
C LYS A 23 -53.20 -34.20 -4.22
N SER A 24 -52.59 -35.38 -4.25
CA SER A 24 -52.87 -36.51 -5.15
C SER A 24 -52.43 -36.41 -6.62
N GLY A 25 -51.39 -37.18 -6.96
CA GLY A 25 -51.34 -38.02 -8.16
C GLY A 25 -51.46 -37.36 -9.53
N SER A 26 -50.40 -36.76 -10.05
CA SER A 26 -49.96 -36.91 -11.46
C SER A 26 -48.67 -36.14 -11.72
N SER A 27 -47.75 -36.77 -12.45
CA SER A 27 -46.46 -36.21 -12.86
C SER A 27 -46.62 -35.24 -14.03
N ARG A 28 -46.63 -33.93 -13.77
CA ARG A 28 -46.37 -32.87 -14.77
C ARG A 28 -45.33 -31.87 -14.26
N PRO A 29 -44.40 -31.38 -15.09
CA PRO A 29 -43.35 -30.46 -14.65
C PRO A 29 -43.78 -29.01 -14.85
N LEU A 30 -44.25 -28.31 -13.82
CA LEU A 30 -44.42 -26.85 -13.86
C LEU A 30 -44.25 -26.24 -12.46
N PRO A 31 -42.99 -25.95 -12.10
CA PRO A 31 -42.64 -24.63 -11.54
C PRO A 31 -41.44 -23.97 -12.26
N ALA A 32 -40.73 -24.71 -13.11
CA ALA A 32 -39.50 -24.24 -13.76
C ALA A 32 -39.76 -23.21 -14.88
N MET A 33 -40.85 -23.35 -15.64
CA MET A 33 -41.18 -22.42 -16.74
C MET A 33 -41.60 -21.03 -16.23
N ALA A 34 -42.30 -20.95 -15.11
CA ALA A 34 -42.66 -19.69 -14.47
C ALA A 34 -41.43 -18.98 -13.88
N LEU A 35 -40.49 -19.75 -13.30
CA LEU A 35 -39.21 -19.24 -12.81
C LEU A 35 -38.33 -18.71 -13.96
N VAL A 36 -38.29 -19.42 -15.10
CA VAL A 36 -37.55 -19.01 -16.29
C VAL A 36 -38.13 -17.73 -16.91
N GLY A 37 -39.47 -17.61 -16.99
CA GLY A 37 -40.13 -16.39 -17.45
C GLY A 37 -39.88 -15.19 -16.53
N PHE A 38 -39.95 -15.39 -15.21
CA PHE A 38 -39.68 -14.34 -14.22
C PHE A 38 -38.22 -13.87 -14.26
N VAL A 39 -37.27 -14.81 -14.35
CA VAL A 39 -35.83 -14.50 -14.45
C VAL A 39 -35.52 -13.80 -15.78
N ALA A 40 -36.14 -14.20 -16.91
CA ALA A 40 -35.95 -13.54 -18.19
C ALA A 40 -36.42 -12.07 -18.18
N ILE A 41 -37.54 -11.76 -17.54
CA ILE A 41 -38.07 -10.39 -17.41
C ILE A 41 -37.18 -9.54 -16.49
N VAL A 42 -36.70 -10.11 -15.38
CA VAL A 42 -35.80 -9.42 -14.43
C VAL A 42 -34.43 -9.15 -15.07
N VAL A 43 -33.88 -10.14 -15.79
CA VAL A 43 -32.60 -10.00 -16.53
C VAL A 43 -32.74 -9.02 -17.69
N GLY A 44 -33.84 -9.05 -18.44
CA GLY A 44 -34.11 -8.10 -19.52
C GLY A 44 -34.19 -6.64 -19.03
N ARG A 45 -34.92 -6.41 -17.93
CA ARG A 45 -34.99 -5.08 -17.29
C ARG A 45 -33.65 -4.64 -16.69
N TYR A 46 -32.87 -5.55 -16.14
CA TYR A 46 -31.54 -5.26 -15.59
C TYR A 46 -30.52 -4.91 -16.69
N LEU A 47 -30.50 -5.66 -17.80
CA LEU A 47 -29.62 -5.41 -18.93
C LEU A 47 -29.94 -4.09 -19.64
N SER A 48 -31.22 -3.78 -19.82
CA SER A 48 -31.67 -2.49 -20.36
C SER A 48 -31.23 -1.31 -19.48
N ASN A 49 -31.40 -1.42 -18.14
CA ASN A 49 -30.94 -0.40 -17.20
C ASN A 49 -29.41 -0.29 -17.08
N LYS A 50 -28.67 -1.37 -17.35
CA LYS A 50 -27.20 -1.35 -17.35
C LYS A 50 -26.66 -0.71 -18.63
N GLN A 51 -27.26 -0.98 -19.78
CA GLN A 51 -26.90 -0.33 -21.04
C GLN A 51 -27.23 1.16 -21.02
N SER A 52 -28.35 1.58 -20.43
CA SER A 52 -28.67 3.01 -20.28
C SER A 52 -27.68 3.72 -19.36
N LYS A 53 -27.31 3.11 -18.22
CA LYS A 53 -26.29 3.66 -17.31
C LYS A 53 -24.88 3.66 -17.89
N GLN A 54 -24.50 2.65 -18.67
CA GLN A 54 -23.20 2.62 -19.35
C GLN A 54 -23.12 3.64 -20.48
N LYS A 55 -24.19 3.83 -21.26
CA LYS A 55 -24.27 4.92 -22.24
C LYS A 55 -24.22 6.30 -21.58
N ALA A 56 -24.91 6.49 -20.45
CA ALA A 56 -24.84 7.73 -19.68
C ALA A 56 -23.44 7.98 -19.08
N ALA A 57 -22.78 6.94 -18.56
CA ALA A 57 -21.42 7.04 -18.02
C ALA A 57 -20.36 7.24 -19.12
N ALA A 58 -20.51 6.59 -20.27
CA ALA A 58 -19.64 6.80 -21.43
C ALA A 58 -19.83 8.18 -22.04
N ALA A 59 -21.06 8.71 -22.07
CA ALA A 59 -21.34 10.08 -22.48
C ALA A 59 -20.76 11.12 -21.49
N ALA A 60 -20.80 10.82 -20.19
CA ALA A 60 -20.16 11.66 -19.17
C ALA A 60 -18.61 11.62 -19.26
N ALA A 61 -18.03 10.44 -19.51
CA ALA A 61 -16.58 10.27 -19.70
C ALA A 61 -16.09 10.91 -21.00
N SER A 62 -16.88 10.83 -22.08
CA SER A 62 -16.62 11.50 -23.35
C SER A 62 -16.66 13.03 -23.21
N LYS A 63 -17.62 13.59 -22.45
CA LYS A 63 -17.63 15.02 -22.15
C LYS A 63 -16.40 15.46 -21.34
N ALA A 64 -15.94 14.64 -20.40
CA ALA A 64 -14.73 14.91 -19.61
C ALA A 64 -13.41 14.81 -20.41
N SER A 65 -13.41 14.16 -21.58
CA SER A 65 -12.23 14.08 -22.46
C SER A 65 -12.14 15.18 -23.51
N THR A 66 -13.24 15.87 -23.81
CA THR A 66 -13.29 16.95 -24.81
C THR A 66 -12.98 18.32 -24.18
N GLU A 67 -13.16 18.47 -22.88
CA GLU A 67 -12.62 19.59 -22.09
C GLU A 67 -11.20 19.23 -21.64
N GLY A 68 -10.21 20.04 -22.03
CA GLY A 68 -8.79 19.79 -21.77
C GLY A 68 -8.52 19.43 -20.31
N SER A 69 -7.70 18.39 -20.12
CA SER A 69 -7.31 17.78 -18.85
C SER A 69 -7.02 18.77 -17.72
N SER A 70 -8.05 19.06 -16.92
CA SER A 70 -7.90 19.36 -15.50
C SER A 70 -8.78 18.34 -14.77
N ALA A 71 -8.14 17.36 -14.14
CA ALA A 71 -8.85 16.40 -13.31
C ALA A 71 -9.49 17.19 -12.15
N ALA A 72 -10.76 17.56 -12.32
CA ALA A 72 -11.52 18.22 -11.28
C ALA A 72 -11.45 17.38 -10.01
N LEU A 73 -10.80 17.92 -8.97
CA LEU A 73 -10.80 17.34 -7.64
C LEU A 73 -12.26 17.13 -7.22
N PRO A 74 -12.59 15.97 -6.63
CA PRO A 74 -13.97 15.66 -6.29
C PRO A 74 -14.51 16.72 -5.32
N SER A 75 -15.71 17.25 -5.62
CA SER A 75 -16.38 18.29 -4.84
C SER A 75 -16.29 18.05 -3.32
N ASP A 76 -16.18 19.11 -2.50
CA ASP A 76 -16.10 19.10 -1.03
C ASP A 76 -17.08 18.13 -0.32
N LYS A 77 -18.23 17.81 -0.93
CA LYS A 77 -19.17 16.79 -0.42
C LYS A 77 -18.61 15.37 -0.40
N ALA A 78 -17.67 15.01 -1.27
CA ALA A 78 -17.04 13.69 -1.34
C ALA A 78 -15.98 13.49 -0.24
N VAL A 79 -15.29 14.56 0.17
CA VAL A 79 -14.31 14.56 1.26
C VAL A 79 -14.98 14.32 2.63
N ARG A 80 -16.22 14.82 2.81
CA ARG A 80 -17.03 14.70 4.05
C ARG A 80 -17.41 13.27 4.49
N ALA A 81 -17.04 12.21 3.75
CA ALA A 81 -17.45 10.83 4.05
C ALA A 81 -16.31 9.84 4.31
N ILE A 82 -15.06 10.29 4.47
CA ILE A 82 -13.96 9.40 4.84
C ILE A 82 -13.97 9.20 6.36
N LYS A 83 -14.54 8.08 6.81
CA LYS A 83 -14.46 7.67 8.22
C LYS A 83 -13.04 7.24 8.54
N HIS A 84 -12.25 8.10 9.17
CA HIS A 84 -10.91 7.78 9.66
C HIS A 84 -10.92 6.59 10.61
N THR A 85 -9.84 5.83 10.59
CA THR A 85 -9.56 4.77 11.56
C THR A 85 -9.23 5.43 12.89
N SER A 86 -10.00 5.13 13.94
CA SER A 86 -9.73 5.67 15.28
C SER A 86 -8.37 5.22 15.82
N GLN A 87 -7.67 6.10 16.55
CA GLN A 87 -6.39 5.83 17.22
C GLN A 87 -6.41 4.51 18.01
N ALA A 88 -7.47 4.26 18.78
CA ALA A 88 -7.64 3.05 19.59
C ALA A 88 -7.61 1.75 18.75
N VAL A 89 -8.07 1.79 17.49
CA VAL A 89 -8.01 0.64 16.58
C VAL A 89 -6.58 0.43 16.07
N ILE A 90 -5.85 1.50 15.79
CA ILE A 90 -4.44 1.47 15.38
C ILE A 90 -3.59 0.85 16.51
N GLU A 91 -3.76 1.33 17.75
CA GLU A 91 -3.06 0.82 18.92
C GLU A 91 -3.39 -0.65 19.20
N ARG A 92 -4.67 -1.01 19.17
CA ARG A 92 -5.11 -2.40 19.37
C ARG A 92 -4.51 -3.34 18.33
N ASN A 93 -4.35 -2.87 17.09
CA ASN A 93 -3.83 -3.68 16.01
C ASN A 93 -2.30 -3.76 16.00
N ARG A 94 -1.58 -2.78 16.59
CA ARG A 94 -0.11 -2.75 16.69
C ARG A 94 0.47 -4.07 17.19
N LYS A 95 -0.15 -4.70 18.20
CA LYS A 95 0.31 -5.97 18.78
C LYS A 95 0.43 -7.13 17.78
N TYR A 96 -0.28 -7.06 16.65
CA TYR A 96 -0.22 -8.07 15.60
C TYR A 96 0.91 -7.84 14.59
N PHE A 97 1.57 -6.67 14.66
CA PHE A 97 2.65 -6.26 13.78
C PHE A 97 3.95 -6.00 14.57
N PRO A 98 4.52 -7.02 15.26
CA PRO A 98 5.84 -6.90 15.88
C PRO A 98 6.91 -6.57 14.83
N PRO A 99 8.09 -6.07 15.26
CA PRO A 99 9.21 -5.80 14.38
C PRO A 99 9.55 -7.01 13.51
N SER A 100 9.55 -6.78 12.19
CA SER A 100 9.78 -7.84 11.22
C SER A 100 11.28 -8.18 11.18
N LYS A 101 11.63 -9.47 11.36
CA LYS A 101 13.01 -9.95 11.19
C LYS A 101 13.60 -9.66 9.80
N VAL A 102 12.75 -9.37 8.81
CA VAL A 102 13.15 -8.98 7.44
C VAL A 102 13.57 -7.51 7.38
N ALA A 103 12.99 -6.66 8.23
CA ALA A 103 13.32 -5.25 8.34
C ALA A 103 14.69 -5.02 9.03
N ALA A 104 15.09 -5.95 9.91
CA ALA A 104 16.42 -5.98 10.51
C ALA A 104 17.58 -6.31 9.53
N MET A 105 17.27 -6.79 8.32
CA MET A 105 18.24 -6.94 7.24
C MET A 105 18.11 -5.73 6.30
N GLY A 106 18.68 -4.60 6.73
CA GLY A 106 18.77 -3.39 5.92
C GLY A 106 19.46 -3.61 4.57
N SER A 107 19.39 -2.59 3.72
CA SER A 107 19.84 -2.49 2.32
C SER A 107 21.36 -2.65 2.10
N SER A 108 22.12 -3.19 3.05
CA SER A 108 23.51 -3.60 2.86
C SER A 108 23.60 -4.83 1.96
N ALA A 109 23.55 -4.58 0.65
CA ALA A 109 24.03 -5.48 -0.36
C ALA A 109 25.54 -5.72 -0.16
N SER A 110 25.91 -6.79 0.55
CA SER A 110 27.06 -7.63 0.15
C SER A 110 27.33 -8.86 1.02
N SER A 111 26.88 -8.98 2.28
CA SER A 111 27.29 -10.16 3.06
C SER A 111 26.41 -10.45 4.28
N ALA A 112 25.40 -11.33 4.12
CA ALA A 112 24.97 -12.29 5.16
C ALA A 112 23.92 -13.28 4.61
N LYS A 113 24.28 -14.56 4.64
CA LYS A 113 23.52 -15.70 4.11
C LYS A 113 22.36 -16.14 5.03
N SER A 114 21.30 -15.35 5.15
CA SER A 114 20.01 -15.87 5.66
C SER A 114 18.81 -15.24 4.97
N SER A 115 18.65 -15.49 3.67
CA SER A 115 17.44 -15.09 2.95
C SER A 115 16.23 -15.78 3.58
N VAL A 116 15.32 -15.01 4.19
CA VAL A 116 14.03 -15.52 4.65
C VAL A 116 13.35 -16.23 3.48
N LYS A 117 13.06 -17.53 3.64
CA LYS A 117 12.39 -18.32 2.60
C LYS A 117 10.98 -17.77 2.40
N VAL A 118 10.80 -16.96 1.36
CA VAL A 118 9.49 -16.48 0.91
C VAL A 118 8.71 -17.69 0.39
N GLY A 119 7.63 -18.04 1.08
CA GLY A 119 6.81 -19.20 0.75
C GLY A 119 5.69 -19.42 1.76
N VAL A 120 4.85 -20.42 1.50
CA VAL A 120 3.73 -20.81 2.37
C VAL A 120 4.27 -21.53 3.60
N ASN A 121 4.62 -20.75 4.62
CA ASN A 121 5.18 -21.22 5.89
C ASN A 121 4.32 -20.75 7.08
N LYS A 122 4.60 -21.23 8.29
CA LYS A 122 3.91 -20.78 9.53
C LYS A 122 3.87 -19.25 9.67
N GLU A 123 4.96 -18.59 9.28
CA GLU A 123 5.08 -17.14 9.30
C GLU A 123 4.13 -16.44 8.32
N PHE A 124 3.91 -17.01 7.12
CA PHE A 124 2.92 -16.50 6.17
C PHE A 124 1.50 -16.52 6.76
N PHE A 125 1.11 -17.61 7.42
CA PHE A 125 -0.20 -17.70 8.07
C PHE A 125 -0.35 -16.71 9.24
N ARG A 126 0.72 -16.44 9.99
CA ARG A 126 0.71 -15.41 11.03
C ARG A 126 0.51 -14.01 10.44
N GLN A 127 1.24 -13.69 9.37
CA GLN A 127 1.18 -12.38 8.70
C GLN A 127 -0.18 -12.14 8.04
N ILE A 128 -0.72 -13.14 7.34
CA ILE A 128 -2.04 -13.01 6.72
C ILE A 128 -3.14 -12.89 7.77
N GLU A 129 -3.05 -13.60 8.90
CA GLU A 129 -4.01 -13.46 10.01
C GLU A 129 -3.99 -12.04 10.60
N ALA A 130 -2.80 -11.45 10.78
CA ALA A 130 -2.67 -10.07 11.25
C ALA A 130 -3.36 -9.08 10.31
N ILE A 131 -3.16 -9.22 8.99
CA ILE A 131 -3.82 -8.38 7.98
C ILE A 131 -5.33 -8.66 7.93
N PHE A 132 -5.77 -9.92 8.09
CA PHE A 132 -7.19 -10.28 8.13
C PHE A 132 -7.94 -9.58 9.26
N LYS A 133 -7.30 -9.33 10.41
CA LYS A 133 -7.91 -8.56 11.52
C LYS A 133 -8.21 -7.11 11.14
N ILE A 134 -7.49 -6.56 10.16
CA ILE A 134 -7.78 -5.25 9.56
C ILE A 134 -8.89 -5.40 8.50
N LEU A 135 -8.80 -6.41 7.62
CA LEU A 135 -9.75 -6.60 6.52
C LEU A 135 -11.16 -6.94 6.99
N ILE A 136 -11.30 -7.79 8.01
CA ILE A 136 -12.58 -8.27 8.57
C ILE A 136 -12.51 -8.14 10.10
N PRO A 137 -12.79 -6.95 10.66
CA PRO A 137 -12.64 -6.70 12.10
C PRO A 137 -13.78 -7.28 12.94
N ARG A 138 -14.95 -7.52 12.34
CA ARG A 138 -16.16 -8.04 13.01
C ARG A 138 -16.93 -8.95 12.06
N LEU A 139 -17.66 -9.92 12.61
CA LEU A 139 -18.52 -10.82 11.84
C LEU A 139 -19.69 -10.08 11.17
N HIS A 140 -20.19 -8.99 11.77
CA HIS A 140 -21.18 -8.11 11.15
C HIS A 140 -20.53 -6.92 10.43
N CYS A 141 -19.81 -7.20 9.33
CA CYS A 141 -19.34 -6.15 8.43
C CYS A 141 -19.74 -6.44 6.97
N LYS A 142 -19.69 -5.40 6.14
CA LYS A 142 -20.06 -5.47 4.71
C LYS A 142 -19.28 -6.55 3.97
N GLU A 143 -18.02 -6.72 4.31
CA GLU A 143 -17.07 -7.68 3.72
C GLU A 143 -17.47 -9.11 4.09
N THR A 144 -17.84 -9.36 5.36
CA THR A 144 -18.37 -10.67 5.78
C THR A 144 -19.65 -11.00 5.03
N PHE A 145 -20.55 -10.03 4.83
CA PHE A 145 -21.76 -10.25 4.03
C PHE A 145 -21.44 -10.63 2.58
N ILE A 146 -20.50 -9.93 1.93
CA ILE A 146 -20.04 -10.26 0.57
C ILE A 146 -19.43 -11.66 0.55
N LEU A 147 -18.64 -12.02 1.57
CA LEU A 147 -17.97 -13.32 1.69
C LEU A 147 -19.00 -14.46 1.88
N VAL A 148 -19.98 -14.29 2.76
CA VAL A 148 -21.08 -15.26 2.96
C VAL A 148 -21.86 -15.44 1.66
N LEU A 149 -22.25 -14.34 1.00
CA LEU A 149 -22.96 -14.41 -0.28
C LEU A 149 -22.12 -15.14 -1.34
N HIS A 150 -20.81 -14.87 -1.40
CA HIS A 150 -19.88 -15.56 -2.30
C HIS A 150 -19.80 -17.05 -1.99
N THR A 151 -19.70 -17.42 -0.70
CA THR A 151 -19.74 -18.83 -0.25
C THR A 151 -21.00 -19.54 -0.74
N THR A 152 -22.16 -18.91 -0.60
CA THR A 152 -23.45 -19.45 -1.04
C THR A 152 -23.46 -19.72 -2.55
N PHE A 153 -22.94 -18.80 -3.36
CA PHE A 153 -22.83 -19.00 -4.81
C PHE A 153 -21.81 -20.09 -5.19
N LEU A 154 -20.71 -20.25 -4.43
CA LEU A 154 -19.77 -21.37 -4.63
C LEU A 154 -20.45 -22.72 -4.36
N VAL A 155 -21.18 -22.85 -3.26
CA VAL A 155 -21.94 -24.07 -2.92
C VAL A 155 -23.02 -24.34 -3.98
N LEU A 156 -23.78 -23.32 -4.39
CA LEU A 156 -24.77 -23.42 -5.45
C LEU A 156 -24.13 -23.87 -6.77
N ARG A 157 -22.93 -23.39 -7.09
CA ARG A 157 -22.20 -23.80 -8.30
C ARG A 157 -21.84 -25.27 -8.26
N THR A 158 -21.29 -25.75 -7.14
CA THR A 158 -20.93 -27.17 -6.99
C THR A 158 -22.17 -28.05 -7.05
N TYR A 159 -23.27 -27.64 -6.40
CA TYR A 159 -24.56 -28.35 -6.52
C TYR A 159 -25.04 -28.44 -7.98
N LEU A 160 -25.07 -27.31 -8.72
CA LEU A 160 -25.45 -27.29 -10.13
C LEU A 160 -24.54 -28.19 -10.98
N SER A 161 -23.24 -28.25 -10.68
CA SER A 161 -22.31 -29.16 -11.36
C SER A 161 -22.66 -30.64 -11.14
N VAL A 162 -23.07 -31.04 -9.93
CA VAL A 162 -23.55 -32.41 -9.66
C VAL A 162 -24.85 -32.71 -10.40
N VAL A 163 -25.80 -31.76 -10.42
CA VAL A 163 -27.07 -31.92 -11.15
C VAL A 163 -26.82 -32.09 -12.65
N VAL A 164 -25.95 -31.26 -13.24
CA VAL A 164 -25.57 -31.38 -14.66
C VAL A 164 -24.92 -32.73 -14.93
N ALA A 165 -24.03 -33.22 -14.07
CA ALA A 165 -23.39 -34.53 -14.25
C ALA A 165 -24.39 -35.69 -14.23
N ARG A 166 -25.39 -35.66 -13.34
CA ARG A 166 -26.46 -36.66 -13.29
C ARG A 166 -27.37 -36.60 -14.51
N LEU A 167 -27.73 -35.39 -14.93
CA LEU A 167 -28.57 -35.19 -16.11
C LEU A 167 -27.86 -35.68 -17.38
N ASP A 168 -26.57 -35.40 -17.51
CA ASP A 168 -25.78 -35.87 -18.65
C ASP A 168 -25.66 -37.40 -18.67
N GLY A 169 -25.50 -38.04 -17.51
CA GLY A 169 -25.58 -39.50 -17.39
C GLY A 169 -26.94 -40.08 -17.83
N ALA A 170 -28.04 -39.40 -17.49
CA ALA A 170 -29.39 -39.80 -17.92
C ALA A 170 -29.59 -39.61 -19.43
N ILE A 171 -29.10 -38.51 -20.01
CA ILE A 171 -29.14 -38.25 -21.46
C ILE A 171 -28.38 -39.35 -22.21
N VAL A 172 -27.18 -39.72 -21.74
CA VAL A 172 -26.38 -40.81 -22.35
C VAL A 172 -27.08 -42.15 -22.21
N LYS A 173 -27.72 -42.42 -21.06
CA LYS A 173 -28.54 -43.64 -20.86
C LYS A 173 -29.68 -43.71 -21.87
N ASP A 174 -30.44 -42.62 -22.04
CA ASP A 174 -31.55 -42.56 -23.00
C ASP A 174 -31.07 -42.67 -24.46
N LEU A 175 -29.88 -42.14 -24.76
CA LEU A 175 -29.23 -42.28 -26.06
C LEU A 175 -28.87 -43.75 -26.36
N ILE A 176 -28.21 -44.45 -25.43
CA ILE A 176 -27.83 -45.86 -25.59
C ILE A 176 -29.06 -46.77 -25.64
N ALA A 177 -30.12 -46.42 -24.91
CA ALA A 177 -31.37 -47.17 -24.90
C ALA A 177 -32.28 -46.90 -26.11
N GLY A 178 -31.89 -46.01 -27.04
CA GLY A 178 -32.70 -45.66 -28.22
C GLY A 178 -33.98 -44.87 -27.88
N ASN A 179 -34.08 -44.28 -26.69
CA ASN A 179 -35.26 -43.53 -26.24
C ASN A 179 -35.19 -42.05 -26.67
N GLY A 180 -35.58 -41.78 -27.93
CA GLY A 180 -35.51 -40.42 -28.50
C GLY A 180 -36.33 -39.36 -27.75
N LYS A 181 -37.48 -39.72 -27.17
CA LYS A 181 -38.31 -38.79 -26.38
C LYS A 181 -37.65 -38.42 -25.05
N GLY A 182 -37.04 -39.40 -24.37
CA GLY A 182 -36.26 -39.18 -23.15
C GLY A 182 -35.05 -38.28 -23.42
N PHE A 183 -34.32 -38.56 -24.50
CA PHE A 183 -33.16 -37.79 -24.93
C PHE A 183 -33.49 -36.30 -25.17
N ILE A 184 -34.52 -35.99 -25.97
CA ILE A 184 -34.92 -34.59 -26.27
C ILE A 184 -35.37 -33.88 -24.99
N ARG A 185 -36.11 -34.55 -24.10
CA ARG A 185 -36.53 -33.98 -22.82
C ARG A 185 -35.34 -33.71 -21.90
N GLY A 186 -34.37 -34.62 -21.84
CA GLY A 186 -33.13 -34.44 -21.10
C GLY A 186 -32.32 -33.24 -21.62
N LEU A 187 -32.22 -33.11 -22.94
CA LEU A 187 -31.57 -31.97 -23.60
C LEU A 187 -32.26 -30.64 -23.26
N GLY A 188 -33.59 -30.60 -23.24
CA GLY A 188 -34.37 -29.43 -22.83
C GLY A 188 -34.08 -29.01 -21.38
N TYR A 189 -34.04 -29.97 -20.45
CA TYR A 189 -33.65 -29.68 -19.06
C TYR A 189 -32.19 -29.22 -18.93
N TRP A 190 -31.31 -29.74 -19.78
CA TRP A 190 -29.89 -29.38 -19.77
C TRP A 190 -29.70 -27.90 -20.13
N PHE A 191 -30.37 -27.43 -21.20
CA PHE A 191 -30.38 -26.01 -21.55
C PHE A 191 -31.05 -25.13 -20.48
N ALA A 192 -32.12 -25.60 -19.86
CA ALA A 192 -32.78 -24.86 -18.79
C ALA A 192 -31.87 -24.65 -17.56
N ILE A 193 -31.06 -25.66 -17.21
CA ILE A 193 -30.09 -25.57 -16.10
C ILE A 193 -28.84 -24.76 -16.48
N ALA A 194 -28.50 -24.66 -17.76
CA ALA A 194 -27.37 -23.86 -18.23
C ALA A 194 -27.52 -22.37 -17.88
N LEU A 195 -28.74 -21.81 -17.91
CA LEU A 195 -29.01 -20.41 -17.55
C LEU A 195 -28.64 -20.07 -16.09
N PRO A 196 -29.17 -20.73 -15.05
CA PRO A 196 -28.76 -20.46 -13.67
C PRO A 196 -27.29 -20.84 -13.43
N ALA A 197 -26.75 -21.86 -14.11
CA ALA A 197 -25.35 -22.21 -14.00
C ALA A 197 -24.42 -21.09 -14.51
N THR A 198 -24.70 -20.51 -15.67
CA THR A 198 -23.92 -19.38 -16.22
C THR A 198 -24.07 -18.11 -15.40
N TYR A 199 -25.27 -17.83 -14.88
CA TYR A 199 -25.49 -16.73 -13.94
C TYR A 199 -24.64 -16.90 -12.67
N THR A 200 -24.65 -18.09 -12.07
CA THR A 200 -23.87 -18.41 -10.86
C THR A 200 -22.37 -18.18 -11.09
N ASN A 201 -21.84 -18.61 -12.23
CA ASN A 201 -20.42 -18.39 -12.58
C ASN A 201 -20.08 -16.91 -12.74
N SER A 202 -20.96 -16.14 -13.40
CA SER A 202 -20.78 -14.70 -13.54
C SER A 202 -20.87 -13.97 -12.21
N MET A 203 -21.78 -14.41 -11.32
CA MET A 203 -21.97 -13.82 -10.00
C MET A 203 -20.77 -14.10 -9.08
N ILE A 204 -20.18 -15.29 -9.12
CA ILE A 204 -18.93 -15.61 -8.41
C ILE A 204 -17.83 -14.63 -8.81
N ARG A 205 -17.61 -14.42 -10.12
CA ARG A 205 -16.61 -13.47 -10.63
C ARG A 205 -16.90 -12.03 -10.18
N TYR A 206 -18.17 -11.61 -10.24
CA TYR A 206 -18.58 -10.30 -9.76
C TYR A 206 -18.31 -10.12 -8.26
N LEU A 207 -18.68 -11.10 -7.43
CA LEU A 207 -18.48 -11.07 -5.99
C LEU A 207 -17.00 -11.11 -5.62
N GLN A 208 -16.17 -11.85 -6.35
CA GLN A 208 -14.72 -11.84 -6.24
C GLN A 208 -14.15 -10.43 -6.46
N SER A 209 -14.46 -9.77 -7.58
CA SER A 209 -13.99 -8.41 -7.84
C SER A 209 -14.53 -7.41 -6.81
N LYS A 210 -15.79 -7.58 -6.36
CA LYS A 210 -16.40 -6.71 -5.36
C LYS A 210 -15.72 -6.85 -4.00
N LEU A 211 -15.33 -8.07 -3.63
CA LEU A 211 -14.60 -8.37 -2.41
C LEU A 211 -13.20 -7.76 -2.45
N SER A 212 -12.46 -7.91 -3.56
CA SER A 212 -11.15 -7.26 -3.74
C SER A 212 -11.21 -5.75 -3.52
N ILE A 213 -12.18 -5.07 -4.16
CA ILE A 213 -12.37 -3.61 -3.99
C ILE A 213 -12.67 -3.26 -2.53
N ALA A 214 -13.50 -4.05 -1.84
CA ALA A 214 -13.83 -3.80 -0.44
C ALA A 214 -12.60 -3.96 0.47
N PHE A 215 -11.80 -5.00 0.27
CA PHE A 215 -10.53 -5.20 0.97
C PHE A 215 -9.55 -4.06 0.70
N ARG A 216 -9.34 -3.70 -0.57
CA ARG A 216 -8.46 -2.59 -0.97
C ARG A 216 -8.90 -1.28 -0.33
N THR A 217 -10.19 -0.95 -0.38
CA THR A 217 -10.72 0.30 0.20
C THR A 217 -10.44 0.40 1.70
N ARG A 218 -10.57 -0.72 2.43
CA ARG A 218 -10.33 -0.73 3.88
C ARG A 218 -8.84 -0.69 4.20
N LEU A 219 -8.05 -1.50 3.51
CA LEU A 219 -6.61 -1.60 3.76
C LEU A 219 -5.88 -0.32 3.39
N THR A 220 -6.18 0.28 2.24
CA THR A 220 -5.61 1.58 1.84
C THR A 220 -6.01 2.67 2.83
N ARG A 221 -7.26 2.70 3.31
CA ARG A 221 -7.68 3.67 4.33
C ARG A 221 -6.87 3.52 5.62
N TYR A 222 -6.76 2.30 6.13
CA TYR A 222 -5.97 2.01 7.33
C TYR A 222 -4.51 2.45 7.19
N VAL A 223 -3.89 2.15 6.04
CA VAL A 223 -2.51 2.55 5.75
C VAL A 223 -2.38 4.06 5.60
N HIS A 224 -3.33 4.75 4.96
CA HIS A 224 -3.32 6.21 4.85
C HIS A 224 -3.43 6.88 6.22
N ASP A 225 -4.31 6.41 7.10
CA ASP A 225 -4.44 6.95 8.46
C ASP A 225 -3.17 6.71 9.30
N LEU A 226 -2.43 5.62 9.02
CA LEU A 226 -1.15 5.33 9.68
C LEU A 226 0.04 6.09 9.06
N TYR A 227 -0.02 6.38 7.77
CA TYR A 227 1.03 7.07 7.01
C TYR A 227 0.95 8.60 7.17
N LEU A 228 -0.27 9.16 7.08
CA LEU A 228 -0.59 10.58 7.27
C LEU A 228 -1.17 10.78 8.67
N ASN A 229 -0.29 10.96 9.65
CA ASN A 229 -0.66 11.21 11.05
C ASN A 229 0.07 12.43 11.62
N ASP A 230 -0.38 12.89 12.79
CA ASP A 230 0.21 14.03 13.52
C ASP A 230 1.69 13.81 13.89
N LYS A 231 2.14 12.55 13.90
CA LYS A 231 3.53 12.14 14.16
C LYS A 231 4.40 12.10 12.91
N ILE A 232 3.95 12.68 11.78
CA ILE A 232 4.68 12.86 10.51
C ILE A 232 5.32 11.57 9.97
N THR A 233 4.62 10.44 10.09
CA THR A 233 5.16 9.12 9.71
C THR A 233 5.62 9.05 8.25
N TYR A 234 4.93 9.75 7.35
CA TYR A 234 5.32 9.88 5.94
C TYR A 234 6.73 10.49 5.75
N TYR A 235 7.13 11.46 6.58
CA TYR A 235 8.46 12.04 6.52
C TYR A 235 9.51 11.08 7.09
N LYS A 236 9.17 10.43 8.21
CA LYS A 236 10.06 9.49 8.92
C LYS A 236 10.42 8.29 8.05
N VAL A 237 9.45 7.69 7.36
CA VAL A 237 9.71 6.51 6.52
C VAL A 237 10.55 6.81 5.28
N LEU A 238 10.52 8.06 4.79
CA LEU A 238 11.30 8.47 3.61
C LEU A 238 12.72 8.93 3.96
N ASN A 239 12.91 9.59 5.11
CA ASN A 239 14.16 10.27 5.44
C ASN A 239 14.90 9.71 6.67
N LEU A 240 14.20 8.98 7.55
CA LEU A 240 14.74 8.50 8.83
C LEU A 240 14.74 6.97 8.95
N ASP A 241 14.36 6.25 7.90
CA ASP A 241 14.26 4.79 7.90
C ASP A 241 14.67 4.26 6.52
N ASP A 242 15.47 3.19 6.50
CA ASP A 242 15.99 2.57 5.26
C ASP A 242 15.39 1.19 4.98
N ARG A 243 14.44 0.73 5.81
CA ARG A 243 13.90 -0.63 5.70
C ARG A 243 12.98 -0.81 4.50
N ILE A 244 12.35 0.28 4.05
CA ILE A 244 11.40 0.26 2.94
C ILE A 244 11.70 1.41 1.97
N GLU A 245 12.22 1.06 0.81
CA GLU A 245 12.33 1.97 -0.33
C GLU A 245 11.04 1.92 -1.18
N GLY A 246 10.62 3.07 -1.73
CA GLY A 246 9.49 3.15 -2.65
C GLY A 246 8.12 2.88 -1.99
N VAL A 247 7.83 3.56 -0.88
CA VAL A 247 6.57 3.41 -0.11
C VAL A 247 5.33 3.65 -0.98
N ASP A 248 5.42 4.52 -1.98
CA ASP A 248 4.38 4.78 -2.96
C ASP A 248 3.97 3.52 -3.73
N GLN A 249 4.94 2.69 -4.12
CA GLN A 249 4.69 1.42 -4.81
C GLN A 249 3.96 0.41 -3.90
N TYR A 250 4.33 0.37 -2.62
CA TYR A 250 3.66 -0.48 -1.64
C TYR A 250 2.19 -0.10 -1.48
N ILE A 251 1.91 1.20 -1.32
CA ILE A 251 0.55 1.72 -1.09
C ILE A 251 -0.33 1.56 -2.33
N THR A 252 0.20 1.87 -3.52
CA THR A 252 -0.59 1.94 -4.75
C THR A 252 -0.74 0.59 -5.45
N THR A 253 0.35 -0.14 -5.60
CA THR A 253 0.42 -1.35 -6.43
C THR A 253 0.34 -2.62 -5.59
N ASP A 254 1.14 -2.73 -4.53
CA ASP A 254 1.23 -4.00 -3.79
C ASP A 254 0.00 -4.29 -2.94
N ILE A 255 -0.61 -3.28 -2.31
CA ILE A 255 -1.92 -3.44 -1.64
C ILE A 255 -2.99 -3.91 -2.62
N ALA A 256 -3.00 -3.35 -3.85
CA ALA A 256 -3.96 -3.74 -4.87
C ALA A 256 -3.76 -5.19 -5.31
N LYS A 257 -2.52 -5.56 -5.68
CA LYS A 257 -2.14 -6.93 -6.04
C LYS A 257 -2.48 -7.93 -4.92
N PHE A 258 -2.17 -7.59 -3.67
CA PHE A 258 -2.51 -8.42 -2.51
C PHE A 258 -4.02 -8.65 -2.39
N CYS A 259 -4.84 -7.61 -2.49
CA CYS A 259 -6.30 -7.73 -2.37
C CYS A 259 -6.91 -8.54 -3.51
N ASP A 260 -6.43 -8.36 -4.74
CA ASP A 260 -6.86 -9.12 -5.92
C ASP A 260 -6.49 -10.60 -5.80
N SER A 261 -5.24 -10.90 -5.43
CA SER A 261 -4.77 -12.27 -5.20
C SER A 261 -5.53 -12.94 -4.04
N LEU A 262 -5.79 -12.23 -2.95
CA LEU A 262 -6.51 -12.78 -1.79
C LEU A 262 -7.97 -13.14 -2.13
N ALA A 263 -8.67 -12.22 -2.81
CA ALA A 263 -10.05 -12.46 -3.23
C ALA A 263 -10.13 -13.57 -4.31
N GLY A 264 -9.15 -13.62 -5.22
CA GLY A 264 -9.02 -14.67 -6.22
C GLY A 264 -8.78 -16.04 -5.61
N LEU A 265 -7.82 -16.14 -4.68
CA LEU A 265 -7.48 -17.39 -4.01
C LEU A 265 -8.69 -17.99 -3.29
N TYR A 266 -9.54 -17.16 -2.66
CA TYR A 266 -10.76 -17.64 -2.01
C TYR A 266 -11.71 -18.38 -2.98
N SER A 267 -11.92 -17.83 -4.18
CA SER A 267 -12.76 -18.44 -5.22
C SER A 267 -12.10 -19.68 -5.83
N ASN A 268 -10.79 -19.58 -6.09
CA ASN A 268 -10.00 -20.63 -6.73
C ASN A 268 -9.72 -21.84 -5.82
N LEU A 269 -9.69 -21.65 -4.50
CA LEU A 269 -9.61 -22.74 -3.52
C LEU A 269 -10.97 -23.27 -3.09
N GLY A 270 -11.94 -22.37 -2.87
CA GLY A 270 -13.22 -22.73 -2.27
C GLY A 270 -13.98 -23.78 -3.07
N LYS A 271 -14.02 -23.62 -4.40
CA LYS A 271 -14.69 -24.60 -5.26
C LYS A 271 -13.95 -25.94 -5.34
N PRO A 272 -12.65 -26.03 -5.69
CA PRO A 272 -11.94 -27.31 -5.71
C PRO A 272 -11.96 -28.05 -4.37
N LEU A 273 -11.91 -27.36 -3.23
CA LEU A 273 -12.04 -27.98 -1.92
C LEU A 273 -13.42 -28.63 -1.76
N LEU A 274 -14.50 -27.90 -2.06
CA LEU A 274 -15.86 -28.44 -2.02
C LEU A 274 -16.04 -29.61 -3.00
N ASP A 275 -15.57 -29.46 -4.24
CA ASP A 275 -15.62 -30.51 -5.27
C ASP A 275 -14.85 -31.75 -4.80
N THR A 276 -13.65 -31.58 -4.21
CA THR A 276 -12.82 -32.69 -3.70
C THR A 276 -13.50 -33.40 -2.54
N ILE A 277 -14.11 -32.68 -1.60
CA ILE A 277 -14.85 -33.28 -0.47
C ILE A 277 -16.08 -34.05 -0.98
N ILE A 278 -16.88 -33.42 -1.84
CA ILE A 278 -18.13 -34.01 -2.34
C ILE A 278 -17.86 -35.23 -3.24
N PHE A 279 -16.86 -35.15 -4.12
CA PHE A 279 -16.51 -36.27 -5.00
C PHE A 279 -15.79 -37.40 -4.27
N ASN A 280 -14.94 -37.12 -3.27
CA ASN A 280 -14.39 -38.19 -2.42
C ASN A 280 -15.50 -38.94 -1.68
N TYR A 281 -16.49 -38.22 -1.14
CA TYR A 281 -17.63 -38.84 -0.47
C TYR A 281 -18.47 -39.70 -1.44
N GLN A 282 -18.72 -39.22 -2.66
CA GLN A 282 -19.44 -40.02 -3.67
C GLN A 282 -18.66 -41.26 -4.11
N LEU A 283 -17.34 -41.14 -4.26
CA LEU A 283 -16.48 -42.25 -4.67
C LEU A 283 -16.37 -43.33 -3.59
N MET A 284 -16.32 -42.94 -2.32
CA MET A 284 -16.37 -43.87 -1.19
C MET A 284 -17.61 -44.76 -1.27
N ARG A 285 -18.75 -44.20 -1.68
CA ARG A 285 -20.00 -44.93 -1.82
C ARG A 285 -20.06 -45.84 -3.05
N SER A 286 -19.26 -45.58 -4.09
CA SER A 286 -19.30 -46.34 -5.34
C SER A 286 -18.20 -47.40 -5.49
N ILE A 287 -17.00 -47.17 -4.93
CA ILE A 287 -15.83 -48.07 -5.09
C ILE A 287 -15.35 -48.61 -3.73
N GLY A 288 -15.83 -48.07 -2.61
CA GLY A 288 -15.42 -48.45 -1.26
C GLY A 288 -14.17 -47.71 -0.77
N LEU A 289 -13.71 -48.06 0.44
CA LEU A 289 -12.63 -47.36 1.15
C LEU A 289 -11.26 -47.44 0.45
N SER A 290 -11.01 -48.52 -0.30
CA SER A 290 -9.75 -48.77 -1.01
C SER A 290 -9.50 -47.78 -2.15
N GLY A 291 -10.55 -47.39 -2.90
CA GLY A 291 -10.46 -46.38 -3.95
C GLY A 291 -10.16 -44.98 -3.41
N MET A 292 -10.75 -44.60 -2.26
CA MET A 292 -10.50 -43.32 -1.59
C MET A 292 -9.06 -43.22 -1.05
N GLY A 293 -8.55 -44.30 -0.44
CA GLY A 293 -7.18 -44.37 0.06
C GLY A 293 -6.16 -44.23 -1.06
N GLY A 294 -6.34 -44.97 -2.17
CA GLY A 294 -5.43 -44.91 -3.33
C GLY A 294 -5.36 -43.51 -3.96
N LEU A 295 -6.50 -42.83 -4.10
CA LEU A 295 -6.53 -41.45 -4.58
C LEU A 295 -5.83 -40.50 -3.62
N THR A 296 -6.16 -40.54 -2.32
CA THR A 296 -5.57 -39.65 -1.32
C THR A 296 -4.04 -39.79 -1.28
N VAL A 297 -3.52 -41.02 -1.38
CA VAL A 297 -2.09 -41.26 -1.49
C VAL A 297 -1.51 -40.65 -2.77
N SER A 298 -2.18 -40.81 -3.92
CA SER A 298 -1.74 -40.21 -5.18
C SER A 298 -1.70 -38.66 -5.14
N TYR A 299 -2.66 -38.04 -4.44
CA TYR A 299 -2.68 -36.60 -4.18
C TYR A 299 -1.45 -36.15 -3.39
N VAL A 300 -1.14 -36.85 -2.28
CA VAL A 300 -0.01 -36.50 -1.40
C VAL A 300 1.32 -36.66 -2.13
N ILE A 301 1.50 -37.76 -2.88
CA ILE A 301 2.71 -37.99 -3.68
C ILE A 301 2.87 -36.90 -4.75
N THR A 302 1.78 -36.56 -5.44
CA THR A 302 1.79 -35.50 -6.46
C THR A 302 2.15 -34.15 -5.85
N ALA A 303 1.60 -33.81 -4.69
CA ALA A 303 1.92 -32.57 -3.98
C ALA A 303 3.39 -32.51 -3.56
N PHE A 304 3.96 -33.63 -3.09
CA PHE A 304 5.37 -33.72 -2.74
C PHE A 304 6.29 -33.54 -3.95
N LEU A 305 5.99 -34.24 -5.05
CA LEU A 305 6.75 -34.13 -6.31
C LEU A 305 6.72 -32.72 -6.88
N LEU A 306 5.53 -32.11 -6.97
CA LEU A 306 5.41 -30.76 -7.51
C LEU A 306 6.09 -29.73 -6.62
N ARG A 307 5.96 -29.84 -5.29
CA ARG A 307 6.68 -28.97 -4.34
C ARG A 307 8.20 -29.09 -4.47
N ALA A 308 8.72 -30.29 -4.73
CA ALA A 308 10.16 -30.51 -4.91
C ALA A 308 10.70 -29.85 -6.19
N VAL A 309 9.89 -29.80 -7.25
CA VAL A 309 10.26 -29.24 -8.55
C VAL A 309 9.88 -27.75 -8.68
N THR A 310 8.96 -27.23 -7.86
CA THR A 310 8.52 -25.83 -7.92
C THR A 310 9.70 -24.86 -7.70
N PRO A 311 10.04 -24.02 -8.71
CA PRO A 311 11.05 -22.97 -8.55
C PRO A 311 10.63 -21.92 -7.53
N ALA A 312 11.59 -21.15 -7.02
CA ALA A 312 11.33 -20.04 -6.10
C ALA A 312 10.69 -18.82 -6.81
N PHE A 313 9.46 -18.96 -7.33
CA PHE A 313 8.74 -17.92 -8.07
C PHE A 313 8.59 -16.63 -7.26
N GLY A 314 8.42 -16.71 -5.93
CA GLY A 314 8.37 -15.53 -5.07
C GLY A 314 9.65 -14.69 -5.13
N LYS A 315 10.83 -15.33 -5.16
CA LYS A 315 12.12 -14.62 -5.30
C LYS A 315 12.26 -13.99 -6.68
N LEU A 316 11.84 -14.71 -7.73
CA LEU A 316 11.87 -14.22 -9.10
C LEU A 316 10.96 -12.99 -9.28
N ALA A 317 9.76 -13.01 -8.71
CA ALA A 317 8.81 -11.92 -8.73
C ALA A 317 9.31 -10.69 -7.93
N ALA A 318 9.99 -10.91 -6.79
CA ALA A 318 10.58 -9.81 -6.02
C ALA A 318 11.70 -9.10 -6.80
N VAL A 319 12.56 -9.85 -7.50
CA VAL A 319 13.59 -9.27 -8.37
C VAL A 319 12.97 -8.56 -9.57
N GLU A 320 11.90 -9.10 -10.15
CA GLU A 320 11.16 -8.47 -11.24
C GLU A 320 10.58 -7.11 -10.81
N ALA A 321 9.89 -7.07 -9.66
CA ALA A 321 9.33 -5.83 -9.12
C ALA A 321 10.40 -4.78 -8.81
N LYS A 322 11.59 -5.19 -8.34
CA LYS A 322 12.72 -4.28 -8.13
C LYS A 322 13.20 -3.67 -9.45
N LEU A 323 13.42 -4.50 -10.48
CA LEU A 323 13.87 -4.03 -11.80
C LEU A 323 12.83 -3.14 -12.49
N GLU A 324 11.54 -3.43 -12.31
CA GLU A 324 10.44 -2.58 -12.75
C GLU A 324 10.45 -1.22 -12.02
N GLY A 325 10.71 -1.25 -10.71
CA GLY A 325 10.91 -0.05 -9.89
C GLY A 325 12.10 0.80 -10.35
N ASP A 326 13.26 0.18 -10.61
CA ASP A 326 14.46 0.86 -11.12
C ASP A 326 14.17 1.55 -12.46
N PHE A 327 13.45 0.87 -13.37
CA PHE A 327 13.07 1.43 -14.67
C PHE A 327 12.10 2.60 -14.53
N ARG A 328 11.08 2.47 -13.67
CA ARG A 328 10.14 3.56 -13.37
C ARG A 328 10.84 4.76 -12.73
N SER A 329 11.74 4.52 -11.78
CA SER A 329 12.53 5.56 -11.12
C SER A 329 13.39 6.34 -12.13
N ALA A 330 14.03 5.65 -13.07
CA ALA A 330 14.78 6.29 -14.14
C ALA A 330 13.90 7.23 -14.99
N HIS A 331 12.67 6.80 -15.33
CA HIS A 331 11.71 7.66 -16.02
C HIS A 331 11.21 8.84 -15.17
N THR A 332 10.93 8.63 -13.88
CA THR A 332 10.52 9.73 -12.99
C THR A 332 11.62 10.77 -12.89
N ARG A 333 12.90 10.36 -12.79
CA ARG A 333 14.05 11.27 -12.78
C ARG A 333 14.15 12.10 -14.06
N LEU A 334 13.89 11.50 -15.21
CA LEU A 334 13.85 12.20 -16.50
C LEU A 334 12.76 13.28 -16.49
N ILE A 335 11.55 12.94 -16.02
CA ILE A 335 10.42 13.87 -15.97
C ILE A 335 10.70 15.02 -15.01
N THR A 336 11.26 14.74 -13.82
CA THR A 336 11.47 15.77 -12.79
C THR A 336 12.57 16.77 -13.16
N ASN A 337 13.53 16.37 -14.00
CA ASN A 337 14.66 17.20 -14.40
C ASN A 337 14.66 17.44 -15.93
N ALA A 338 13.47 17.43 -16.55
CA ALA A 338 13.33 17.47 -18.00
C ALA A 338 13.91 18.76 -18.59
N GLU A 339 13.74 19.87 -17.89
CA GLU A 339 14.26 21.18 -18.28
C GLU A 339 15.79 21.21 -18.23
N GLU A 340 16.39 20.76 -17.13
CA GLU A 340 17.85 20.69 -16.97
C GLU A 340 18.47 19.76 -18.02
N ILE A 341 17.87 18.59 -18.25
CA ILE A 341 18.33 17.64 -19.27
C ILE A 341 18.24 18.26 -20.67
N ALA A 342 17.17 18.99 -20.96
CA ALA A 342 17.01 19.69 -22.24
C ALA A 342 18.05 20.80 -22.40
N PHE A 343 18.32 21.59 -21.36
CA PHE A 343 19.38 22.61 -21.38
C PHE A 343 20.77 22.01 -21.67
N TYR A 344 21.07 20.83 -21.12
CA TYR A 344 22.33 20.13 -21.38
C TYR A 344 22.37 19.35 -22.70
N ASN A 345 21.28 19.32 -23.48
CA ASN A 345 21.12 18.43 -24.63
C ASN A 345 21.40 16.95 -24.28
N GLY A 346 21.00 16.50 -23.08
CA GLY A 346 21.34 15.19 -22.52
C GLY A 346 20.52 13.99 -23.03
N ALA A 347 19.71 14.17 -24.08
CA ALA A 347 18.71 13.18 -24.53
C ALA A 347 19.31 11.81 -24.90
N GLU A 348 20.44 11.78 -25.63
CA GLU A 348 21.12 10.53 -26.04
C GLU A 348 21.63 9.73 -24.83
N LEU A 349 22.18 10.43 -23.83
CA LEU A 349 22.68 9.79 -22.61
C LEU A 349 21.51 9.18 -21.81
N GLU A 350 20.43 9.95 -21.62
CA GLU A 350 19.25 9.46 -20.92
C GLU A 350 18.57 8.30 -21.67
N HIS A 351 18.51 8.34 -23.00
CA HIS A 351 18.04 7.22 -23.81
C HIS A 351 18.86 5.93 -23.57
N SER A 352 20.20 6.04 -23.47
CA SER A 352 21.08 4.92 -23.15
C SER A 352 20.83 4.37 -21.74
N ILE A 353 20.63 5.25 -20.75
CA ILE A 353 20.33 4.87 -19.36
C ILE A 353 18.99 4.10 -19.27
N LEU A 354 17.94 4.63 -19.91
CA LEU A 354 16.63 3.99 -19.96
C LEU A 354 16.67 2.65 -20.70
N THR A 355 17.39 2.59 -21.82
CA THR A 355 17.58 1.34 -22.58
C THR A 355 18.30 0.28 -21.75
N LYS A 356 19.31 0.66 -20.96
CA LYS A 356 20.09 -0.26 -20.11
C LYS A 356 19.23 -0.85 -18.99
N THR A 357 18.43 -0.03 -18.32
CA THR A 357 17.51 -0.46 -17.25
C THR A 357 16.40 -1.36 -17.82
N TYR A 358 15.79 -0.99 -18.94
CA TYR A 358 14.80 -1.81 -19.63
C TYR A 358 15.35 -3.18 -20.08
N LYS A 359 16.55 -3.21 -20.70
CA LYS A 359 17.19 -4.48 -21.10
C LYS A 359 17.52 -5.37 -19.91
N ARG A 360 17.78 -4.81 -18.72
CA ARG A 360 17.97 -5.61 -17.48
C ARG A 360 16.65 -6.26 -17.05
N LEU A 361 15.55 -5.50 -17.05
CA LEU A 361 14.20 -5.99 -16.77
C LEU A 361 13.78 -7.11 -17.72
N ILE A 362 13.87 -6.88 -19.04
CA ILE A 362 13.44 -7.86 -20.05
C ILE A 362 14.27 -9.15 -20.02
N ARG A 363 15.58 -9.07 -19.78
CA ARG A 363 16.41 -10.28 -19.63
C ARG A 363 15.94 -11.14 -18.46
N HIS A 364 15.57 -10.52 -17.35
CA HIS A 364 15.04 -11.22 -16.18
C HIS A 364 13.68 -11.85 -16.48
N ILE A 365 12.74 -11.10 -17.08
CA ILE A 365 11.42 -11.61 -17.49
C ILE A 365 11.56 -12.81 -18.45
N ASN A 366 12.45 -12.71 -19.45
CA ASN A 366 12.70 -13.79 -20.39
C ASN A 366 13.30 -15.03 -19.71
N SER A 367 14.15 -14.86 -18.70
CA SER A 367 14.66 -15.97 -17.88
C SER A 367 13.54 -16.65 -17.10
N ILE A 368 12.62 -15.88 -16.50
CA ILE A 368 11.43 -16.41 -15.82
C ILE A 368 10.58 -17.25 -16.78
N TYR A 369 10.33 -16.77 -18.00
CA TYR A 369 9.54 -17.51 -18.98
C TYR A 369 10.17 -18.85 -19.37
N LYS A 370 11.50 -18.91 -19.55
CA LYS A 370 12.20 -20.19 -19.82
C LYS A 370 12.01 -21.20 -18.69
N ILE A 371 12.15 -20.76 -17.44
CA ILE A 371 11.93 -21.61 -16.25
C ILE A 371 10.46 -22.07 -16.19
N ARG A 372 9.52 -21.16 -16.47
CA ARG A 372 8.08 -21.43 -16.42
C ARG A 372 7.66 -22.47 -17.47
N ILE A 373 8.26 -22.50 -18.66
CA ILE A 373 7.97 -23.52 -19.68
C ILE A 373 8.25 -24.92 -19.15
N ALA A 374 9.47 -25.16 -18.64
CA ALA A 374 9.86 -26.48 -18.13
C ALA A 374 8.98 -26.93 -16.95
N TYR A 375 8.69 -26.03 -16.02
CA TYR A 375 7.81 -26.31 -14.89
C TYR A 375 6.36 -26.61 -15.34
N ASN A 376 5.78 -25.77 -16.20
CA ASN A 376 4.42 -25.96 -16.68
C ASN A 376 4.26 -27.28 -17.46
N MET A 377 5.27 -27.66 -18.25
CA MET A 377 5.27 -28.95 -18.96
C MET A 377 5.23 -30.13 -17.98
N PHE A 378 6.04 -30.09 -16.92
CA PHE A 378 6.06 -31.13 -15.89
C PHE A 378 4.74 -31.17 -15.09
N GLU A 379 4.22 -30.00 -14.71
CA GLU A 379 2.95 -29.86 -14.00
C GLU A 379 1.77 -30.41 -14.82
N ASP A 380 1.64 -30.00 -16.08
CA ASP A 380 0.59 -30.49 -16.98
C ASP A 380 0.74 -31.98 -17.25
N PHE A 381 1.96 -32.51 -17.34
CA PHE A 381 2.20 -33.95 -17.53
C PHE A 381 1.61 -34.76 -16.38
N ILE A 382 1.90 -34.35 -15.14
CA ILE A 382 1.39 -35.05 -13.94
C ILE A 382 -0.13 -34.91 -13.84
N ILE A 383 -0.66 -33.69 -13.96
CA ILE A 383 -2.09 -33.43 -13.73
C ILE A 383 -2.96 -34.05 -14.81
N LYS A 384 -2.58 -33.92 -16.10
CA LYS A 384 -3.45 -34.38 -17.21
C LYS A 384 -3.27 -35.87 -17.52
N TYR A 385 -2.04 -36.37 -17.49
CA TYR A 385 -1.74 -37.73 -17.95
C TYR A 385 -1.56 -38.72 -16.80
N CYS A 386 -0.71 -38.42 -15.81
CA CYS A 386 -0.47 -39.37 -14.70
C CYS A 386 -1.73 -39.61 -13.87
N TRP A 387 -2.53 -38.59 -13.59
CA TRP A 387 -3.78 -38.77 -12.83
C TRP A 387 -4.87 -39.50 -13.58
N SER A 388 -4.98 -39.26 -14.90
CA SER A 388 -5.88 -40.05 -15.74
C SER A 388 -5.50 -41.53 -15.71
N ALA A 389 -4.19 -41.84 -15.74
CA ALA A 389 -3.69 -43.21 -15.63
C ALA A 389 -3.96 -43.83 -14.24
N VAL A 390 -3.73 -43.09 -13.15
CA VAL A 390 -4.05 -43.55 -11.78
C VAL A 390 -5.56 -43.82 -11.64
N GLY A 391 -6.40 -42.92 -12.14
CA GLY A 391 -7.86 -43.10 -12.12
C GLY A 391 -8.31 -44.35 -12.88
N LEU A 392 -7.77 -44.59 -14.07
CA LEU A 392 -8.04 -45.83 -14.83
C LEU A 392 -7.57 -47.07 -14.09
N THR A 393 -6.39 -47.03 -13.47
CA THR A 393 -5.84 -48.15 -12.69
C THR A 393 -6.73 -48.48 -11.50
N LEU A 394 -7.23 -47.46 -10.79
CA LEU A 394 -8.16 -47.64 -9.67
C LEU A 394 -9.53 -48.17 -10.11
N CYS A 395 -10.02 -47.76 -11.29
CA CYS A 395 -11.24 -48.34 -11.87
C CYS A 395 -11.05 -49.80 -12.29
N ALA A 396 -9.83 -50.19 -12.66
CA ALA A 396 -9.49 -51.53 -13.10
C ALA A 396 -9.27 -52.51 -11.92
N LEU A 397 -8.88 -52.01 -10.74
CA LEU A 397 -8.59 -52.84 -9.56
C LEU A 397 -9.74 -53.80 -9.18
N PRO A 398 -11.01 -53.40 -9.08
CA PRO A 398 -12.10 -54.33 -8.76
C PRO A 398 -12.34 -55.40 -9.85
N VAL A 399 -11.97 -55.11 -11.11
CA VAL A 399 -12.13 -56.04 -12.24
C VAL A 399 -11.02 -57.08 -12.25
N PHE A 400 -9.77 -56.67 -12.03
CA PHE A 400 -8.62 -57.58 -12.05
C PHE A 400 -8.33 -58.25 -10.70
N PHE A 401 -8.71 -57.63 -9.58
CA PHE A 401 -8.49 -58.13 -8.22
C PHE A 401 -9.79 -58.07 -7.40
N PRO A 402 -10.74 -59.00 -7.65
CA PRO A 402 -12.05 -59.02 -6.98
C PRO A 402 -11.96 -59.14 -5.45
N ALA A 403 -10.89 -59.73 -4.92
CA ALA A 403 -10.65 -59.86 -3.47
C ALA A 403 -10.34 -58.53 -2.76
N LEU A 404 -9.92 -57.49 -3.49
CA LEU A 404 -9.60 -56.15 -2.99
C LEU A 404 -10.75 -55.14 -3.19
N GLY A 405 -11.74 -55.50 -4.02
CA GLY A 405 -12.97 -54.72 -4.23
C GLY A 405 -14.03 -55.14 -3.22
N GLY A 406 -14.61 -54.19 -2.50
CA GLY A 406 -15.66 -54.48 -1.51
C GLY A 406 -16.83 -55.29 -2.09
N VAL A 407 -17.52 -56.02 -1.21
CA VAL A 407 -18.55 -57.04 -1.52
C VAL A 407 -19.67 -56.56 -2.48
N ASP A 408 -19.95 -55.24 -2.52
CA ASP A 408 -20.95 -54.65 -3.42
C ASP A 408 -20.46 -54.47 -4.87
N SER A 409 -19.16 -54.24 -5.12
CA SER A 409 -18.61 -54.06 -6.48
C SER A 409 -18.60 -55.35 -7.31
N ILE A 410 -18.61 -56.51 -6.66
CA ILE A 410 -18.64 -57.82 -7.32
C ILE A 410 -20.01 -58.06 -8.00
N LYS A 411 -21.11 -57.53 -7.44
CA LYS A 411 -22.45 -57.65 -8.03
C LYS A 411 -22.66 -56.76 -9.25
N ASP A 412 -22.10 -55.55 -9.26
CA ASP A 412 -22.28 -54.57 -10.35
C ASP A 412 -21.40 -54.89 -11.59
N VAL A 413 -20.26 -55.54 -11.39
CA VAL A 413 -19.41 -56.03 -12.49
C VAL A 413 -20.02 -57.28 -13.13
N ALA A 414 -20.63 -58.16 -12.34
CA ALA A 414 -21.31 -59.36 -12.83
C ALA A 414 -22.61 -59.07 -13.62
N SER A 415 -23.25 -57.92 -13.39
CA SER A 415 -24.51 -57.52 -14.05
C SER A 415 -24.33 -56.74 -15.36
N GLY A 416 -23.08 -56.46 -15.78
CA GLY A 416 -22.82 -55.74 -17.03
C GLY A 416 -23.22 -54.26 -16.99
N ASP A 417 -23.28 -53.65 -15.81
CA ASP A 417 -23.77 -52.28 -15.63
C ASP A 417 -22.72 -51.24 -16.07
N LYS A 418 -22.59 -51.09 -17.40
CA LYS A 418 -21.70 -50.11 -18.06
C LYS A 418 -21.95 -48.68 -17.55
N VAL A 419 -23.16 -48.40 -17.03
CA VAL A 419 -23.56 -47.09 -16.50
C VAL A 419 -22.81 -46.75 -15.20
N GLY A 420 -22.66 -47.71 -14.28
CA GLY A 420 -21.90 -47.52 -13.03
C GLY A 420 -20.41 -47.27 -13.28
N PHE A 421 -19.84 -47.99 -14.26
CA PHE A 421 -18.46 -47.80 -14.69
C PHE A 421 -18.23 -46.44 -15.36
N ILE A 422 -19.10 -46.02 -16.29
CA ILE A 422 -19.00 -44.71 -16.95
C ILE A 422 -19.15 -43.57 -15.92
N THR A 423 -20.05 -43.72 -14.96
CA THR A 423 -20.25 -42.73 -13.89
C THR A 423 -19.02 -42.64 -12.98
N SER A 424 -18.45 -43.77 -12.56
CA SER A 424 -17.23 -43.82 -11.73
C SER A 424 -16.01 -43.21 -12.45
N LYS A 425 -15.82 -43.54 -13.74
CA LYS A 425 -14.77 -42.95 -14.59
C LYS A 425 -14.90 -41.43 -14.66
N ARG A 426 -16.12 -40.92 -14.85
CA ARG A 426 -16.38 -39.47 -14.94
C ARG A 426 -16.19 -38.74 -13.61
N LEU A 427 -16.58 -39.37 -12.50
CA LEU A 427 -16.31 -38.84 -11.16
C LEU A 427 -14.80 -38.76 -10.89
N MET A 428 -14.02 -39.78 -11.30
CA MET A 428 -12.56 -39.73 -11.20
C MET A 428 -11.92 -38.65 -12.06
N MET A 429 -12.37 -38.45 -13.31
CA MET A 429 -11.88 -37.33 -14.14
C MET A 429 -12.23 -35.98 -13.51
N SER A 430 -13.43 -35.84 -12.94
CA SER A 430 -13.85 -34.61 -12.26
C SER A 430 -13.06 -34.35 -10.97
N LEU A 431 -12.71 -35.42 -10.25
CA LEU A 431 -11.86 -35.41 -9.07
C LEU A 431 -10.42 -35.06 -9.44
N ALA A 432 -9.91 -35.59 -10.56
CA ALA A 432 -8.62 -35.24 -11.12
C ALA A 432 -8.53 -33.77 -11.53
N ASP A 433 -9.55 -33.26 -12.21
CA ASP A 433 -9.66 -31.84 -12.55
C ASP A 433 -9.75 -30.95 -11.31
N ALA A 434 -10.50 -31.36 -10.28
CA ALA A 434 -10.59 -30.62 -9.01
C ALA A 434 -9.24 -30.61 -8.29
N GLY A 435 -8.54 -31.75 -8.27
CA GLY A 435 -7.22 -31.88 -7.68
C GLY A 435 -6.14 -31.12 -8.42
N GLY A 436 -6.16 -31.14 -9.76
CA GLY A 436 -5.31 -30.31 -10.61
C GLY A 436 -5.51 -28.83 -10.34
N ARG A 437 -6.77 -28.37 -10.25
CA ARG A 437 -7.09 -26.98 -9.85
C ARG A 437 -6.57 -26.63 -8.46
N MET A 438 -6.67 -27.55 -7.50
CA MET A 438 -6.11 -27.38 -6.17
C MET A 438 -4.58 -27.29 -6.21
N MET A 439 -3.92 -27.98 -7.14
CA MET A 439 -2.48 -27.90 -7.30
C MET A 439 -2.02 -26.57 -7.91
N TYR A 440 -2.71 -26.08 -8.95
CA TYR A 440 -2.46 -24.75 -9.51
C TYR A 440 -2.65 -23.63 -8.47
N SER A 441 -3.54 -23.82 -7.50
CA SER A 441 -3.74 -22.86 -6.40
C SER A 441 -2.52 -22.70 -5.48
N TYR A 442 -1.59 -23.67 -5.44
CA TYR A 442 -0.35 -23.52 -4.68
C TYR A 442 0.52 -22.39 -5.22
N LYS A 443 0.58 -22.24 -6.55
CA LYS A 443 1.26 -21.12 -7.19
C LYS A 443 0.63 -19.79 -6.78
N GLU A 444 -0.70 -19.70 -6.84
CA GLU A 444 -1.44 -18.51 -6.40
C GLU A 444 -1.22 -18.21 -4.91
N MET A 445 -1.15 -19.23 -4.06
CA MET A 445 -0.84 -19.10 -2.65
C MET A 445 0.60 -18.65 -2.41
N SER A 446 1.56 -19.10 -3.23
CA SER A 446 2.95 -18.64 -3.19
C SER A 446 3.10 -17.19 -3.65
N GLU A 447 2.34 -16.77 -4.68
CA GLU A 447 2.29 -15.37 -5.12
C GLU A 447 1.66 -14.49 -4.04
N LEU A 448 0.57 -14.95 -3.42
CA LEU A 448 -0.05 -14.28 -2.29
C LEU A 448 0.91 -14.16 -1.11
N ALA A 449 1.73 -15.18 -0.82
CA ALA A 449 2.72 -15.12 0.25
C ALA A 449 3.76 -14.01 0.04
N GLY A 450 4.21 -13.80 -1.21
CA GLY A 450 5.08 -12.69 -1.58
C GLY A 450 4.42 -11.33 -1.32
N SER A 451 3.19 -11.13 -1.80
CA SER A 451 2.44 -9.87 -1.61
C SER A 451 2.08 -9.63 -0.14
N THR A 452 1.76 -10.70 0.61
CA THR A 452 1.46 -10.65 2.05
C THR A 452 2.67 -10.15 2.82
N LEU A 453 3.87 -10.67 2.53
CA LEU A 453 5.10 -10.23 3.19
C LEU A 453 5.35 -8.74 2.96
N ARG A 454 5.18 -8.25 1.73
CA ARG A 454 5.38 -6.83 1.40
C ARG A 454 4.39 -5.93 2.12
N VAL A 455 3.10 -6.26 2.08
CA VAL A 455 2.04 -5.50 2.78
C VAL A 455 2.23 -5.56 4.30
N TYR A 456 2.58 -6.72 4.86
CA TYR A 456 2.85 -6.87 6.28
C TYR A 456 4.05 -6.04 6.72
N ASN A 457 5.15 -6.07 5.96
CA ASN A 457 6.35 -5.27 6.25
C ASN A 457 6.04 -3.77 6.23
N LEU A 458 5.29 -3.29 5.22
CA LEU A 458 4.81 -1.90 5.18
C LEU A 458 4.07 -1.52 6.47
N ILE A 459 3.05 -2.29 6.83
CA ILE A 459 2.20 -1.98 8.00
C ILE A 459 3.00 -2.07 9.30
N SER A 460 3.92 -3.04 9.41
CA SER A 460 4.79 -3.20 10.57
C SER A 460 5.75 -2.02 10.74
N VAL A 461 6.44 -1.58 9.67
CA VAL A 461 7.35 -0.44 9.73
C VAL A 461 6.60 0.84 10.07
N LEU A 462 5.44 1.09 9.43
CA LEU A 462 4.62 2.25 9.75
C LEU A 462 4.14 2.24 11.21
N HIS A 463 3.77 1.08 11.77
CA HIS A 463 3.41 0.97 13.19
C HIS A 463 4.59 1.22 14.13
N GLN A 464 5.81 0.90 13.73
CA GLN A 464 7.00 1.15 14.55
C GLN A 464 7.39 2.63 14.51
N LEU A 465 7.36 3.25 13.33
CA LEU A 465 7.65 4.67 13.16
C LEU A 465 6.63 5.56 13.87
N GLU A 466 5.35 5.17 13.89
CA GLU A 466 4.32 5.83 14.71
C GLU A 466 4.64 5.73 16.22
N ALA A 467 5.36 4.68 16.64
CA ALA A 467 5.81 4.50 18.03
C ALA A 467 7.00 5.38 18.39
N GLY A 468 7.71 5.91 17.39
CA GLY A 468 9.05 6.47 17.57
C GLY A 468 10.15 5.41 17.59
N ASN A 469 9.85 4.16 17.23
CA ASN A 469 10.84 3.08 17.17
C ASN A 469 11.45 3.04 15.75
N PHE A 470 12.69 3.48 15.66
CA PHE A 470 13.52 3.29 14.48
C PHE A 470 14.31 1.97 14.65
N GLU A 471 14.63 1.30 13.55
CA GLU A 471 15.60 0.21 13.53
C GLU A 471 16.80 0.68 12.71
N GLY A 472 17.93 0.91 13.37
CA GLY A 472 19.25 1.11 12.79
C GLY A 472 20.05 -0.20 12.80
N ALA A 473 21.14 -0.24 12.02
CA ALA A 473 22.06 -1.36 11.98
C ALA A 473 22.46 -1.77 13.41
N SER A 474 22.07 -2.98 13.81
CA SER A 474 22.45 -3.54 15.10
C SER A 474 23.97 -3.63 15.18
N SER A 475 24.55 -2.89 16.12
CA SER A 475 25.97 -2.97 16.47
C SER A 475 26.26 -4.32 17.12
N ASN A 476 26.48 -5.34 16.30
CA ASN A 476 27.19 -6.54 16.74
C ASN A 476 28.69 -6.22 16.74
N GLU A 477 29.15 -5.35 17.65
CA GLU A 477 30.56 -5.22 18.04
C GLU A 477 30.65 -4.18 19.16
N GLU A 478 30.79 -4.67 20.40
CA GLU A 478 31.42 -3.93 21.48
C GLU A 478 32.85 -3.60 21.05
N SER A 479 33.02 -2.49 20.34
CA SER A 479 34.33 -1.91 20.02
C SER A 479 34.71 -0.97 21.17
N THR A 480 35.59 -1.48 22.02
CA THR A 480 36.02 -0.92 23.31
C THR A 480 36.96 0.30 23.22
N ASP A 481 36.97 1.09 22.14
CA ASP A 481 38.10 2.04 21.94
C ASP A 481 37.83 3.33 21.14
N SER A 482 36.63 3.93 21.23
CA SER A 482 36.42 5.29 20.72
C SER A 482 35.66 6.17 21.72
N THR A 483 36.30 7.23 22.20
CA THR A 483 35.80 8.27 23.10
C THR A 483 34.65 9.12 22.54
N GLU A 484 34.21 8.89 21.31
CA GLU A 484 33.12 9.65 20.67
C GLU A 484 31.78 8.93 20.82
N GLU A 485 30.81 9.61 21.44
CA GLU A 485 29.45 9.11 21.62
C GLU A 485 28.75 8.95 20.25
N ARG A 486 28.23 7.75 19.96
CA ARG A 486 27.59 7.45 18.67
C ARG A 486 26.11 7.80 18.70
N TYR A 487 25.69 8.75 17.88
CA TYR A 487 24.28 9.14 17.76
C TYR A 487 23.53 8.25 16.77
N THR A 488 22.97 7.14 17.26
CA THR A 488 22.19 6.21 16.43
C THR A 488 20.69 6.43 16.57
N LEU A 489 19.91 6.18 15.51
CA LEU A 489 18.44 6.33 15.54
C LEU A 489 17.74 5.36 16.50
N ASN A 490 18.42 4.29 16.91
CA ASN A 490 17.92 3.36 17.95
C ASN A 490 18.08 3.92 19.37
N ASP A 491 18.97 4.90 19.56
CA ASP A 491 19.37 5.42 20.88
C ASP A 491 19.06 6.93 20.99
N ILE A 492 17.79 7.27 20.81
CA ILE A 492 17.28 8.64 20.97
C ILE A 492 16.90 8.81 22.45
N ARG A 493 17.61 9.70 23.16
CA ARG A 493 17.38 9.96 24.60
C ARG A 493 17.01 11.41 24.91
N GLY A 494 17.00 12.28 23.91
CA GLY A 494 16.66 13.68 24.09
C GLY A 494 15.16 13.88 24.30
N ILE A 495 14.82 14.99 24.95
CA ILE A 495 13.45 15.32 25.34
C ILE A 495 12.95 16.50 24.50
N LEU A 496 11.79 16.34 23.89
CA LEU A 496 11.07 17.43 23.21
C LEU A 496 9.84 17.79 24.02
N GLU A 497 9.83 19.00 24.59
CA GLU A 497 8.73 19.53 25.38
C GLU A 497 7.94 20.59 24.61
N TYR A 498 6.63 20.59 24.82
CA TYR A 498 5.68 21.49 24.19
C TYR A 498 5.09 22.44 25.22
N GLY A 499 4.71 23.64 24.77
CA GLY A 499 4.01 24.64 25.59
C GLY A 499 4.92 25.72 26.18
N TYR A 500 6.19 25.76 25.79
CA TYR A 500 7.05 26.92 26.07
C TYR A 500 6.73 28.04 25.08
N GLU A 501 6.56 29.28 25.55
CA GLU A 501 6.20 30.41 24.68
C GLU A 501 7.33 30.82 23.71
N GLY A 502 8.57 30.40 23.99
CA GLY A 502 9.74 30.64 23.15
C GLY A 502 10.31 29.36 22.53
N ILE A 503 11.58 29.40 22.10
CA ILE A 503 12.34 28.24 21.67
C ILE A 503 13.60 28.13 22.52
N LYS A 504 13.72 27.02 23.27
CA LYS A 504 14.87 26.77 24.15
C LYS A 504 15.55 25.46 23.84
N PHE A 505 16.87 25.51 23.69
CA PHE A 505 17.78 24.38 23.57
C PHE A 505 18.64 24.33 24.82
N VAL A 506 18.69 23.17 25.46
CA VAL A 506 19.53 22.89 26.62
C VAL A 506 20.39 21.68 26.32
N ASP A 507 21.67 21.92 26.10
CA ASP A 507 22.69 20.90 25.86
C ASP A 507 22.36 19.94 24.69
N VAL A 508 21.91 20.49 23.57
CA VAL A 508 21.43 19.68 22.43
C VAL A 508 22.50 19.56 21.35
N PRO A 509 22.96 18.35 21.01
CA PRO A 509 23.77 18.14 19.82
C PRO A 509 22.90 18.19 18.55
N ILE A 510 23.36 18.91 17.53
CA ILE A 510 22.76 18.86 16.19
C ILE A 510 23.46 17.77 15.41
N VAL A 511 22.74 16.69 15.12
CA VAL A 511 23.27 15.52 14.43
C VAL A 511 22.49 15.29 13.14
N THR A 512 23.19 15.01 12.04
CA THR A 512 22.58 14.58 10.78
C THR A 512 22.17 13.11 10.88
N PRO A 513 20.87 12.76 10.83
CA PRO A 513 20.45 11.37 10.85
C PRO A 513 21.03 10.61 9.66
N SER A 514 21.61 9.44 9.93
CA SER A 514 22.13 8.53 8.90
C SER A 514 21.42 7.17 9.03
N PRO A 515 20.27 6.99 8.37
CA PRO A 515 19.55 5.71 8.37
C PRO A 515 20.45 4.59 7.84
N GLY A 516 20.42 3.42 8.48
CA GLY A 516 21.22 2.26 8.06
C GLY A 516 22.72 2.32 8.36
N ASN A 517 23.25 3.44 8.86
CA ASN A 517 24.67 3.57 9.18
C ASN A 517 24.96 3.11 10.61
N ALA A 518 25.82 2.09 10.75
CA ALA A 518 26.23 1.56 12.05
C ALA A 518 27.04 2.57 12.89
N ASN A 519 27.71 3.52 12.24
CA ASN A 519 28.48 4.56 12.91
C ASN A 519 27.62 5.72 13.43
N GLY A 520 26.31 5.70 13.16
CA GLY A 520 25.40 6.77 13.56
C GLY A 520 25.46 7.99 12.65
N GLY A 521 24.76 9.05 13.08
CA GLY A 521 24.73 10.34 12.40
C GLY A 521 25.98 11.18 12.65
N GLU A 522 26.29 12.06 11.70
CA GLU A 522 27.39 13.02 11.83
C GLU A 522 26.98 14.18 12.75
N GLU A 523 27.76 14.41 13.80
CA GLU A 523 27.57 15.53 14.72
C GLU A 523 28.05 16.84 14.08
N LEU A 524 27.14 17.80 13.90
CA LEU A 524 27.41 19.12 13.34
C LEU A 524 27.67 20.16 14.43
N VAL A 525 27.00 20.04 15.58
CA VAL A 525 27.12 20.93 16.74
C VAL A 525 27.04 20.09 18.00
N ARG A 526 27.95 20.28 18.97
CA ARG A 526 28.10 19.39 20.14
C ARG A 526 27.16 19.67 21.31
N HIS A 527 26.96 20.94 21.66
CA HIS A 527 26.23 21.32 22.88
C HIS A 527 25.51 22.66 22.69
N LEU A 528 24.48 22.68 21.83
CA LEU A 528 23.76 23.91 21.54
C LEU A 528 22.90 24.33 22.73
N ASN A 529 23.14 25.55 23.22
CA ASN A 529 22.36 26.20 24.26
C ASN A 529 21.87 27.55 23.72
N VAL A 530 20.55 27.67 23.53
CA VAL A 530 19.90 28.86 22.94
C VAL A 530 18.57 29.06 23.63
N ASP A 531 18.20 30.29 23.95
CA ASP A 531 16.87 30.64 24.49
C ASP A 531 16.36 31.86 23.72
N VAL A 532 15.35 31.64 22.88
CA VAL A 532 14.67 32.67 22.08
C VAL A 532 13.32 32.93 22.72
N LYS A 533 13.09 34.16 23.18
CA LYS A 533 11.86 34.55 23.85
C LYS A 533 10.87 35.17 22.87
N PRO A 534 9.57 35.24 23.22
CA PRO A 534 8.60 36.01 22.45
C PRO A 534 9.09 37.44 22.20
N GLY A 535 9.04 37.88 20.95
CA GLY A 535 9.53 39.21 20.51
C GLY A 535 10.98 39.22 20.03
N ASP A 536 11.77 38.19 20.30
CA ASP A 536 13.15 38.12 19.82
C ASP A 536 13.21 37.78 18.32
N HIS A 537 14.09 38.48 17.59
CA HIS A 537 14.42 38.17 16.21
C HIS A 537 15.80 37.51 16.11
N LEU A 538 15.84 36.20 15.83
CA LEU A 538 17.09 35.44 15.70
C LEU A 538 17.48 35.24 14.23
N LEU A 539 18.69 35.68 13.86
CA LEU A 539 19.31 35.38 12.57
C LEU A 539 20.41 34.33 12.72
N VAL A 540 20.27 33.18 12.05
CA VAL A 540 21.28 32.10 12.04
C VAL A 540 22.07 32.15 10.72
N THR A 541 23.37 32.47 10.80
CA THR A 541 24.27 32.55 9.63
C THR A 541 25.45 31.59 9.74
N GLY A 542 26.18 31.37 8.65
CA GLY A 542 27.38 30.54 8.62
C GLY A 542 27.61 29.81 7.30
N PRO A 543 28.74 29.12 7.14
CA PRO A 543 29.08 28.37 5.92
C PRO A 543 28.08 27.27 5.57
N ASN A 544 28.10 26.82 4.31
CA ASN A 544 27.27 25.68 3.88
C ASN A 544 27.68 24.40 4.63
N GLY A 545 26.71 23.58 5.04
CA GLY A 545 26.97 22.32 5.75
C GLY A 545 27.05 22.41 7.28
N VAL A 546 27.17 23.60 7.88
CA VAL A 546 27.34 23.78 9.35
C VAL A 546 26.10 23.43 10.20
N GLY A 547 24.98 23.02 9.58
CA GLY A 547 23.78 22.60 10.33
C GLY A 547 22.69 23.67 10.54
N LYS A 548 22.72 24.80 9.82
CA LYS A 548 21.68 25.85 9.90
C LYS A 548 20.26 25.31 9.63
N THR A 549 20.09 24.54 8.57
CA THR A 549 18.81 23.91 8.24
C THR A 549 18.49 22.76 9.19
N SER A 550 19.51 22.07 9.70
CA SER A 550 19.37 21.01 10.68
C SER A 550 18.79 21.53 12.00
N PHE A 551 19.22 22.71 12.45
CA PHE A 551 18.62 23.42 13.58
C PHE A 551 17.10 23.59 13.38
N ALA A 552 16.68 24.15 12.24
CA ALA A 552 15.25 24.33 11.93
C ALA A 552 14.47 23.00 11.85
N ARG A 553 15.12 21.91 11.41
CA ARG A 553 14.52 20.55 11.38
C ARG A 553 14.29 19.97 12.78
N ILE A 554 15.16 20.27 13.73
CA ILE A 554 14.97 19.87 15.13
C ILE A 554 13.85 20.71 15.76
N VAL A 555 13.85 22.04 15.56
CA VAL A 555 12.77 22.92 16.06
C VAL A 555 11.40 22.49 15.52
N SER A 556 11.31 22.11 14.25
CA SER A 556 10.07 21.63 13.62
C SER A 556 9.66 20.21 14.05
N GLY A 557 10.56 19.47 14.71
CA GLY A 557 10.34 18.07 15.08
C GLY A 557 10.45 17.10 13.91
N LEU A 558 11.01 17.53 12.78
CA LEU A 558 11.34 16.66 11.64
C LEU A 558 12.48 15.72 11.99
N TRP A 559 13.50 16.23 12.70
CA TRP A 559 14.63 15.43 13.19
C TRP A 559 14.48 15.14 14.69
N PRO A 560 14.87 13.94 15.14
CA PRO A 560 14.81 13.59 16.56
C PRO A 560 15.87 14.36 17.36
N VAL A 561 15.56 14.58 18.65
CA VAL A 561 16.49 15.14 19.61
C VAL A 561 17.30 13.98 20.22
N PHE A 562 18.57 13.81 19.83
CA PHE A 562 19.37 12.66 20.27
C PHE A 562 19.74 12.71 21.76
N ARG A 563 20.09 13.91 22.26
CA ARG A 563 20.45 14.22 23.65
C ARG A 563 19.96 15.64 24.00
N GLY A 564 20.02 15.98 25.28
CA GLY A 564 19.58 17.28 25.77
C GLY A 564 18.07 17.46 25.71
N GLN A 565 17.63 18.71 25.80
CA GLN A 565 16.22 19.08 25.89
C GLN A 565 15.92 20.25 24.94
N VAL A 566 14.83 20.11 24.18
CA VAL A 566 14.27 21.18 23.35
C VAL A 566 12.88 21.52 23.87
N GLN A 567 12.65 22.78 24.20
CA GLN A 567 11.35 23.31 24.58
C GLN A 567 10.85 24.25 23.47
N ARG A 568 9.59 24.09 23.05
CA ARG A 568 8.99 24.89 21.98
C ARG A 568 7.49 25.14 22.19
N PRO A 569 6.87 26.04 21.42
CA PRO A 569 5.43 26.27 21.48
C PRO A 569 4.65 25.04 20.99
N ASN A 570 3.32 25.04 21.17
CA ASN A 570 2.53 23.94 20.60
C ASN A 570 2.60 23.99 19.07
N PRO A 571 2.43 22.84 18.38
CA PRO A 571 2.51 22.80 16.92
C PRO A 571 1.57 23.74 16.17
N LYS A 572 0.50 24.22 16.82
CA LYS A 572 -0.47 25.17 16.25
C LYS A 572 -0.03 26.63 16.37
N ASP A 573 0.92 26.91 17.26
CA ASP A 573 1.38 28.25 17.61
C ASP A 573 2.68 28.62 16.85
N ILE A 574 3.21 27.69 16.05
CA ILE A 574 4.43 27.85 15.26
C ILE A 574 4.18 27.55 13.79
N PHE A 575 4.68 28.42 12.92
CA PHE A 575 4.59 28.27 11.48
C PHE A 575 5.99 28.15 10.86
N TYR A 576 6.14 27.29 9.84
CA TYR A 576 7.41 27.03 9.19
C TYR A 576 7.33 27.34 7.70
N ILE A 577 8.24 28.17 7.22
CA ILE A 577 8.40 28.43 5.78
C ILE A 577 9.57 27.57 5.27
N PRO A 578 9.32 26.58 4.40
CA PRO A 578 10.39 25.73 3.88
C PRO A 578 11.26 26.50 2.87
N GLN A 579 12.53 26.09 2.76
CA GLN A 579 13.44 26.63 1.74
C GLN A 579 12.90 26.44 0.31
N ARG A 580 12.20 25.34 0.06
CA ARG A 580 11.50 25.06 -1.20
C ARG A 580 10.00 25.17 -0.94
N PRO A 581 9.33 26.23 -1.42
CA PRO A 581 7.89 26.40 -1.32
C PRO A 581 7.13 25.16 -1.81
N TYR A 582 6.16 24.69 -1.02
CA TYR A 582 5.21 23.67 -1.45
C TYR A 582 3.96 24.36 -1.99
N LEU A 583 3.49 23.90 -3.15
CA LEU A 583 2.22 24.32 -3.75
C LEU A 583 1.29 23.12 -3.77
N SER A 584 0.09 23.30 -3.24
CA SER A 584 -0.90 22.23 -3.12
C SER A 584 -1.52 21.94 -4.48
N ILE A 585 -1.94 20.70 -4.71
CA ILE A 585 -2.72 20.37 -5.91
C ILE A 585 -4.14 20.85 -5.65
N GLY A 586 -4.59 21.89 -6.36
CA GLY A 586 -5.89 22.49 -6.10
C GLY A 586 -6.11 23.83 -6.78
N SER A 587 -7.10 24.56 -6.29
CA SER A 587 -7.45 25.89 -6.74
C SER A 587 -6.41 26.94 -6.29
N LEU A 588 -6.50 28.15 -6.84
CA LEU A 588 -5.70 29.28 -6.36
C LEU A 588 -5.97 29.55 -4.87
N ARG A 589 -7.23 29.43 -4.45
CA ARG A 589 -7.61 29.54 -3.04
C ARG A 589 -6.86 28.52 -2.18
N ASP A 590 -6.79 27.27 -2.63
CA ASP A 590 -6.10 26.18 -1.92
C ASP A 590 -4.59 26.41 -1.76
N GLN A 591 -3.99 27.32 -2.54
CA GLN A 591 -2.59 27.74 -2.35
C GLN A 591 -2.44 28.66 -1.14
N VAL A 592 -3.41 29.53 -0.89
CA VAL A 592 -3.34 30.54 0.19
C VAL A 592 -3.81 29.96 1.53
N ILE A 593 -4.82 29.09 1.52
CA ILE A 593 -5.41 28.56 2.75
C ILE A 593 -4.71 27.30 3.28
N TYR A 594 -3.77 26.72 2.53
CA TYR A 594 -3.03 25.53 2.97
C TYR A 594 -2.37 25.79 4.34
N PRO A 595 -2.45 24.86 5.32
CA PRO A 595 -2.88 23.47 5.25
C PRO A 595 -4.40 23.23 5.42
N HIS A 596 -5.21 24.28 5.53
CA HIS A 596 -6.66 24.16 5.71
C HIS A 596 -7.38 23.86 4.39
N SER A 597 -8.53 23.21 4.47
CA SER A 597 -9.43 23.05 3.32
C SER A 597 -10.38 24.24 3.19
N HIS A 598 -10.99 24.41 2.01
CA HIS A 598 -12.03 25.41 1.80
C HIS A 598 -13.21 25.24 2.77
N ALA A 599 -13.55 24.00 3.15
CA ALA A 599 -14.57 23.74 4.16
C ALA A 599 -14.17 24.24 5.56
N ASP A 600 -12.88 24.18 5.91
CA ASP A 600 -12.35 24.69 7.18
C ASP A 600 -12.35 26.22 7.20
N MET A 601 -12.01 26.86 6.08
CA MET A 601 -12.10 28.32 5.90
C MET A 601 -13.53 28.82 6.14
N ILE A 602 -14.53 28.19 5.50
CA ILE A 602 -15.95 28.55 5.69
C ILE A 602 -16.36 28.34 7.16
N LYS A 603 -15.92 27.23 7.77
CA LYS A 603 -16.23 26.93 9.18
C LYS A 603 -15.60 27.95 10.14
N ALA A 604 -14.43 28.48 9.80
CA ALA A 604 -13.76 29.54 10.55
C ALA A 604 -14.38 30.93 10.30
N GLY A 605 -15.39 31.05 9.43
CA GLY A 605 -16.04 32.32 9.11
C GLY A 605 -15.18 33.27 8.26
N ARG A 606 -14.12 32.74 7.62
CA ARG A 606 -13.17 33.52 6.80
C ARG A 606 -13.69 33.69 5.38
N THR A 607 -13.40 34.83 4.76
CA THR A 607 -13.90 35.18 3.41
C THR A 607 -12.79 35.38 2.39
N ASP A 608 -13.11 35.26 1.09
CA ASP A 608 -12.16 35.53 -0.01
C ASP A 608 -11.64 36.99 0.02
N ALA A 609 -12.40 37.92 0.62
CA ALA A 609 -11.97 39.30 0.82
C ALA A 609 -10.77 39.41 1.77
N GLU A 610 -10.75 38.62 2.85
CA GLU A 610 -9.60 38.55 3.77
C GLU A 610 -8.37 37.94 3.08
N LEU A 611 -8.57 36.93 2.24
CA LEU A 611 -7.48 36.36 1.42
C LEU A 611 -6.93 37.39 0.44
N MET A 612 -7.78 38.26 -0.10
CA MET A 612 -7.35 39.35 -0.98
C MET A 612 -6.54 40.40 -0.23
N GLU A 613 -6.91 40.75 1.01
CA GLU A 613 -6.11 41.65 1.86
C GLU A 613 -4.73 41.04 2.16
N ILE A 614 -4.67 39.76 2.52
CA ILE A 614 -3.42 38.98 2.65
C ILE A 614 -2.57 39.11 1.37
N LEU A 615 -3.15 38.83 0.20
CA LEU A 615 -2.42 38.96 -1.08
C LEU A 615 -1.97 40.40 -1.38
N LYS A 616 -2.66 41.44 -0.91
CA LYS A 616 -2.19 42.83 -1.05
C LYS A 616 -0.92 43.06 -0.22
N HIS A 617 -0.87 42.57 1.01
CA HIS A 617 0.30 42.72 1.89
C HIS A 617 1.55 42.03 1.34
N VAL A 618 1.40 40.87 0.70
CA VAL A 618 2.53 40.18 0.04
C VAL A 618 2.78 40.62 -1.41
N HIS A 619 2.07 41.65 -1.89
CA HIS A 619 2.13 42.18 -3.26
C HIS A 619 1.80 41.16 -4.36
N LEU A 620 0.83 40.28 -4.12
CA LEU A 620 0.31 39.26 -5.05
C LEU A 620 -1.17 39.46 -5.43
N ALA A 621 -1.75 40.61 -5.09
CA ALA A 621 -3.15 40.94 -5.37
C ALA A 621 -3.55 40.87 -6.86
N TYR A 622 -2.60 40.94 -7.80
CA TYR A 622 -2.87 40.83 -9.23
C TYR A 622 -3.06 39.38 -9.72
N ILE A 623 -2.67 38.38 -8.91
CA ILE A 623 -2.67 36.97 -9.32
C ILE A 623 -4.08 36.43 -9.56
N PRO A 624 -5.09 36.68 -8.70
CA PRO A 624 -6.45 36.23 -8.96
C PRO A 624 -6.98 36.73 -10.32
N ASP A 625 -6.77 38.00 -10.66
CA ASP A 625 -7.23 38.57 -11.92
C ASP A 625 -6.46 38.00 -13.12
N ARG A 626 -5.13 37.83 -12.99
CA ARG A 626 -4.27 37.26 -14.03
C ARG A 626 -4.63 35.81 -14.35
N GLU A 627 -4.94 35.02 -13.32
CA GLU A 627 -5.07 33.55 -13.45
C GLU A 627 -6.52 33.07 -13.58
N GLY A 628 -7.51 33.95 -13.55
CA GLY A 628 -8.93 33.60 -13.78
C GLY A 628 -9.76 33.36 -12.50
N GLY A 629 -9.29 33.85 -11.36
CA GLY A 629 -10.00 33.88 -10.09
C GLY A 629 -9.62 32.76 -9.11
N TRP A 630 -10.24 32.80 -7.92
CA TRP A 630 -9.92 31.93 -6.77
C TRP A 630 -10.17 30.43 -7.01
N ASN A 631 -11.10 30.09 -7.90
CA ASN A 631 -11.49 28.72 -8.20
C ASN A 631 -10.71 28.10 -9.37
N THR A 632 -9.82 28.87 -10.02
CA THR A 632 -8.96 28.34 -11.09
C THR A 632 -8.11 27.20 -10.54
N ILE A 633 -7.95 26.12 -11.31
CA ILE A 633 -7.04 25.00 -11.02
C ILE A 633 -6.00 24.94 -12.14
N LYS A 634 -4.71 25.02 -11.78
CA LYS A 634 -3.57 24.91 -12.71
C LYS A 634 -2.42 24.15 -12.04
N GLU A 635 -1.43 23.76 -12.83
CA GLU A 635 -0.15 23.28 -12.29
C GLU A 635 0.67 24.49 -11.79
N TRP A 636 0.36 24.93 -10.57
CA TRP A 636 0.91 26.18 -9.99
C TRP A 636 2.44 26.21 -9.93
N LYS A 637 3.08 25.03 -9.88
CA LYS A 637 4.53 24.90 -9.94
C LYS A 637 5.12 25.49 -11.22
N ASP A 638 4.44 25.41 -12.35
CA ASP A 638 4.97 25.89 -13.63
C ASP A 638 4.48 27.32 -13.96
N VAL A 639 3.38 27.72 -13.34
CA VAL A 639 2.75 29.05 -13.54
C VAL A 639 3.42 30.14 -12.71
N PHE A 640 3.75 29.86 -11.45
CA PHE A 640 4.36 30.86 -10.57
C PHE A 640 5.87 30.96 -10.79
N SER A 641 6.35 32.20 -10.88
CA SER A 641 7.78 32.50 -10.81
C SER A 641 8.36 32.14 -9.45
N GLY A 642 9.68 32.00 -9.35
CA GLY A 642 10.36 31.68 -8.08
C GLY A 642 10.06 32.69 -6.96
N GLY A 643 10.00 33.98 -7.29
CA GLY A 643 9.66 35.04 -6.33
C GLY A 643 8.21 34.99 -5.87
N GLU A 644 7.27 34.71 -6.79
CA GLU A 644 5.85 34.52 -6.44
C GLU A 644 5.66 33.31 -5.53
N LYS A 645 6.34 32.19 -5.80
CA LYS A 645 6.30 30.97 -4.97
C LYS A 645 6.71 31.23 -3.52
N GLN A 646 7.77 32.00 -3.31
CA GLN A 646 8.25 32.35 -1.96
C GLN A 646 7.25 33.23 -1.22
N ARG A 647 6.66 34.22 -1.91
CA ARG A 647 5.67 35.12 -1.30
C ARG A 647 4.35 34.41 -0.96
N PHE A 648 3.92 33.46 -1.79
CA PHE A 648 2.72 32.65 -1.53
C PHE A 648 2.84 31.75 -0.30
N THR A 649 4.04 31.26 0.00
CA THR A 649 4.26 30.35 1.14
C THR A 649 4.52 31.06 2.46
N GLY A 650 4.64 32.40 2.44
CA GLY A 650 4.87 33.21 3.64
C GLY A 650 3.60 33.59 4.42
N ASP A 651 2.40 33.42 3.85
CA ASP A 651 1.17 33.99 4.43
C ASP A 651 0.05 32.96 4.57
N HIS A 652 0.10 32.18 5.65
CA HIS A 652 -0.91 31.18 6.00
C HIS A 652 -1.48 31.41 7.40
N GLY A 653 -2.08 32.59 7.62
CA GLY A 653 -3.11 32.81 8.65
C GLY A 653 -2.62 32.95 10.10
N HIS A 654 -3.05 34.05 10.72
CA HIS A 654 -2.73 34.55 12.07
C HIS A 654 -1.42 35.31 12.20
N TRP A 655 -1.41 36.52 11.64
CA TRP A 655 -0.53 37.59 12.08
C TRP A 655 -1.37 38.67 12.76
N GLU A 656 -1.06 39.00 14.01
CA GLU A 656 -1.28 40.37 14.50
C GLU A 656 -0.17 41.21 13.87
N PHE A 657 -0.51 41.91 12.79
CA PHE A 657 0.44 42.80 12.14
C PHE A 657 0.59 44.06 13.00
N SER A 658 1.65 44.14 13.80
CA SER A 658 2.16 45.42 14.29
C SER A 658 2.94 46.07 13.15
N THR A 659 2.55 47.29 12.77
CA THR A 659 3.29 48.08 11.80
C THR A 659 4.71 48.31 12.33
N ILE A 660 5.71 47.70 11.69
CA ILE A 660 7.12 47.98 11.99
C ILE A 660 7.36 49.48 11.73
N GLY A 661 7.82 50.20 12.74
CA GLY A 661 7.98 51.65 12.71
C GLY A 661 7.09 52.43 13.70
N THR A 662 6.68 51.80 14.81
CA THR A 662 6.18 52.58 15.94
C THR A 662 7.26 53.57 16.42
N PRO A 663 6.90 54.74 16.99
CA PRO A 663 7.88 55.70 17.50
C PRO A 663 8.86 55.09 18.51
N GLU A 664 8.41 54.08 19.26
CA GLU A 664 9.19 53.35 20.27
C GLU A 664 10.28 52.47 19.63
N GLU A 665 9.99 51.77 18.53
CA GLU A 665 10.99 50.96 17.80
C GLU A 665 12.06 51.83 17.11
N ARG A 666 11.69 52.99 16.56
CA ARG A 666 12.67 53.95 16.04
C ARG A 666 13.61 54.43 17.14
N GLN A 667 13.07 54.70 18.32
CA GLN A 667 13.86 55.14 19.46
C GLN A 667 14.79 54.03 19.99
N SER A 668 14.37 52.77 19.90
CA SER A 668 15.19 51.60 20.21
C SER A 668 16.33 51.41 19.20
N LEU A 669 16.03 51.50 17.90
CA LEU A 669 17.03 51.40 16.82
C LEU A 669 18.05 52.55 16.86
N GLU A 670 17.61 53.77 17.17
CA GLU A 670 18.51 54.91 17.36
C GLU A 670 19.44 54.71 18.57
N LYS A 671 18.93 54.14 19.67
CA LYS A 671 19.76 53.75 20.82
C LYS A 671 20.76 52.65 20.48
N GLU A 672 20.36 51.64 19.71
CA GLU A 672 21.27 50.59 19.25
C GLU A 672 22.35 51.14 18.31
N MET A 673 21.99 51.98 17.33
CA MET A 673 22.94 52.64 16.44
C MET A 673 23.94 53.51 17.21
N ALA A 674 23.47 54.29 18.19
CA ALA A 674 24.35 55.09 19.04
C ALA A 674 25.31 54.21 19.87
N SER A 675 24.81 53.08 20.39
CA SER A 675 25.65 52.13 21.13
C SER A 675 26.71 51.45 20.25
N LEU A 676 26.36 51.16 18.99
CA LEU A 676 27.26 50.55 18.02
C LEU A 676 28.32 51.56 17.54
N GLN A 677 27.96 52.83 17.37
CA GLN A 677 28.91 53.90 17.08
C GLN A 677 29.89 54.10 18.23
N ALA A 678 29.42 54.11 19.48
CA ALA A 678 30.30 54.21 20.66
C ALA A 678 31.30 53.04 20.74
N ARG A 679 30.87 51.81 20.45
CA ARG A 679 31.75 50.64 20.38
C ARG A 679 32.75 50.72 19.22
N LEU A 680 32.36 51.34 18.10
CA LEU A 680 33.24 51.52 16.94
C LEU A 680 34.35 52.53 17.26
N ASP A 681 34.00 53.62 17.94
CA ASP A 681 34.96 54.64 18.40
C ASP A 681 35.98 54.05 19.39
N GLU A 682 35.54 53.17 20.30
CA GLU A 682 36.41 52.46 21.23
C GLU A 682 37.40 51.53 20.50
N VAL A 683 36.95 50.86 19.43
CA VAL A 683 37.83 50.04 18.58
C VAL A 683 38.86 50.88 17.83
N ASP A 684 38.49 52.07 17.34
CA ASP A 684 39.42 52.94 16.64
C ASP A 684 40.42 53.62 17.59
N GLU A 685 40.03 53.90 18.83
CA GLU A 685 40.93 54.32 19.91
C GLU A 685 41.94 53.21 20.26
N LEU A 686 41.46 51.96 20.39
CA LEU A 686 42.32 50.80 20.62
C LEU A 686 43.31 50.56 19.48
N LYS A 687 42.92 50.78 18.22
CA LYS A 687 43.84 50.72 17.07
C LYS A 687 44.90 51.81 17.13
N ARG A 688 44.55 53.04 17.51
CA ARG A 688 45.53 54.12 17.72
C ARG A 688 46.52 53.75 18.81
N ARG A 689 46.03 53.26 19.93
CA ARG A 689 46.87 52.84 21.07
C ARG A 689 47.79 51.68 20.69
N HIS A 690 47.31 50.73 19.90
CA HIS A 690 48.13 49.67 19.34
C HIS A 690 49.24 50.21 18.42
N ALA A 691 48.93 51.19 17.56
CA ALA A 691 49.91 51.82 16.69
C ALA A 691 50.97 52.63 17.47
N GLU A 692 50.57 53.31 18.55
CA GLU A 692 51.50 53.98 19.47
C GLU A 692 52.41 52.98 20.18
N ILE A 693 51.85 51.89 20.72
CA ILE A 693 52.62 50.83 21.38
C ILE A 693 53.61 50.17 20.40
N GLN A 694 53.22 49.94 19.14
CA GLN A 694 54.15 49.46 18.11
C GLN A 694 55.29 50.44 17.87
N LYS A 695 54.99 51.74 17.84
CA LYS A 695 56.01 52.79 17.65
C LYS A 695 56.94 52.90 18.85
N GLU A 696 56.42 52.77 20.07
CA GLU A 696 57.22 52.72 21.31
C GLU A 696 58.11 51.47 21.36
N LEU A 697 57.60 50.32 20.91
CA LEU A 697 58.39 49.08 20.78
C LEU A 697 59.50 49.21 19.73
N GLU A 698 59.24 49.84 18.58
CA GLU A 698 60.26 50.11 17.55
C GLU A 698 61.34 51.08 18.04
N VAL A 699 60.99 52.07 18.86
CA VAL A 699 61.95 52.98 19.49
C VAL A 699 62.73 52.27 20.60
N GLY A 700 62.08 51.40 21.38
CA GLY A 700 62.72 50.59 22.42
C GLY A 700 63.67 49.52 21.87
N LEU A 701 63.39 48.95 20.69
CA LEU A 701 64.27 48.00 20.01
C LEU A 701 65.53 48.65 19.40
N ASN A 702 65.52 49.96 19.16
CA ASN A 702 66.68 50.71 18.68
C ASN A 702 67.55 51.30 19.81
N ALA A 703 67.14 51.17 21.08
CA ALA A 703 67.98 51.44 22.24
C ALA A 703 68.73 50.16 22.63
N GLY A 704 69.95 50.01 22.11
CA GLY A 704 70.82 48.87 22.43
C GLY A 704 71.11 48.74 23.94
N PRO A 705 71.37 47.51 24.44
CA PRO A 705 71.56 47.26 25.86
C PRO A 705 72.93 47.75 26.34
N GLN A 706 72.94 48.60 27.37
CA GLN A 706 74.02 48.61 28.36
C GLN A 706 73.60 47.73 29.54
N ASP A 707 74.55 46.90 29.93
CA ASP A 707 74.58 45.95 31.04
C ASP A 707 73.70 44.71 31.00
N GLY A 708 74.40 43.57 31.11
CA GLY A 708 73.86 42.24 31.00
C GLY A 708 73.17 41.80 32.28
N THR A 709 71.99 41.23 32.12
CA THR A 709 71.51 40.18 33.04
C THR A 709 70.57 39.25 32.27
N LYS A 710 70.91 37.96 32.28
CA LYS A 710 70.15 36.87 31.66
C LYS A 710 68.70 36.88 32.17
N VAL A 711 67.72 36.91 31.26
CA VAL A 711 66.33 36.50 31.59
C VAL A 711 65.83 35.48 30.57
N GLN A 712 65.25 34.44 31.14
CA GLN A 712 64.89 33.15 30.58
C GLN A 712 63.60 33.25 29.74
N LYS A 713 63.63 32.81 28.48
CA LYS A 713 62.43 32.66 27.65
C LYS A 713 61.53 31.54 28.20
N ARG A 714 60.34 31.88 28.69
CA ARG A 714 59.19 30.97 28.77
C ARG A 714 58.24 31.35 27.64
N GLY A 715 58.08 30.42 26.69
CA GLY A 715 57.08 30.53 25.63
C GLY A 715 55.67 30.27 26.16
N LEU A 716 54.70 30.95 25.56
CA LEU A 716 53.28 30.65 25.65
C LEU A 716 52.74 30.67 24.23
N PHE A 717 52.21 29.51 23.82
CA PHE A 717 51.20 29.35 22.78
C PHE A 717 49.84 29.76 23.34
#